data_AF-A0A2E7LHL0-F1
#
_entry.id   AF-A0A2E7LHL0-F1
#
_cell.length_a   1.000
_cell.length_b   1.000
_cell.length_c   1.000
_cell.angle_alpha   90.00
_cell.angle_beta   90.00
_cell.angle_gamma   90.00
#
_symmetry.space_group_name_H-M   'P 1'
#
loop_
_entity.id
_entity.type
_entity.pdbx_description
1 polymer ?
#
loop_
_entity_poly.entity_id
_entity_poly.type
_entity_poly.pdbx_seq_one_letter_code
_entity_poly.pdbx_strand_id
1 'polypeptide(L)'
;MAGLLFLPKLAQSGEVGFRLHTIDATSTYSAAAAIDVNRDGELDVVCGGWWYEAPAWKRHFLRDVRVIRGRYDDYAHLPMDVNGDGWTDYVSANWRSQSLYWVQHPGPSLGPWTKHLIARPGGMETARLVDVDGDGRLDVLPNCVRTPTGQPFAAWWELQQSSPNQPARWLRHELPADIAGHGIGFGDLNNDGRKDIVGTQGWLEAPLDRRRDRWQWHPDFELDRDCSIPILVHDVDGDGDTDLIWGRAHNIGLYWLEQRTNERATRWVRHAIDTSWSQAHSLLLADLDNDGSLELVAGKRYLGHEGNDPGEYDPLVAYWYQFDAQRRTWQRGVISAGGPAGFGLDPKAIDLDGDGDIDLVGPGRSGIYWFENLLVGKGQRDPPPRAWDYADHAQLRIVRDAAGKQQAVATPHDWARRRQHILAGLQRAMGPLPATTQRVPLDMQVHDTSQTTYYRRLSISFASEPGDRVPAFLLIPHDLQQRGPAMLCLHQTTGIGKGEPAGLGGRRTLHYAHELANRGYVCLVPDYPSFGDYVYDFQRQGSHYASGSMKAIWNNLRAVDLLQTLSEVDRDRIGCIGHSLGGHNALFTAAFDQRIRVIVTSCGFTAFHHYYDGKLAGWTSPRYMPRIAHEYANSPDRVPFDFYEVVAALAPRPVFINAPVRDSNFAVTGVRKVVTQAKLIYQLRGASDALRAEYPESAHDFPDTIREAAYKWLRDRL
;
A
#
# COMPACT_ATOMS: atom_id res chain seq x y z
N MET A 1 5.08 28.25 52.61
CA MET A 1 5.31 26.80 52.56
C MET A 1 4.17 26.15 51.78
N ALA A 2 4.55 25.46 50.71
CA ALA A 2 3.85 24.44 49.91
C ALA A 2 2.32 24.54 49.73
N GLY A 3 1.90 24.97 48.53
CA GLY A 3 0.61 24.63 47.93
C GLY A 3 0.74 23.32 47.16
N LEU A 4 -0.23 22.42 47.35
CA LEU A 4 -0.34 21.17 46.60
C LEU A 4 -0.76 21.46 45.16
N LEU A 5 0.09 21.08 44.21
CA LEU A 5 -0.24 20.93 42.80
C LEU A 5 -1.04 19.63 42.62
N PHE A 6 -2.25 19.75 42.07
CA PHE A 6 -2.98 18.63 41.48
C PHE A 6 -2.25 18.19 40.21
N LEU A 7 -1.66 16.99 40.23
CA LEU A 7 -1.30 16.29 39.00
C LEU A 7 -2.58 15.79 38.33
N PRO A 8 -2.83 16.08 37.05
CA PRO A 8 -3.94 15.46 36.34
C PRO A 8 -3.67 13.94 36.25
N LYS A 9 -4.72 13.16 36.48
CA LYS A 9 -4.70 11.72 36.20
C LYS A 9 -4.39 11.56 34.71
N LEU A 10 -3.31 10.87 34.37
CA LEU A 10 -3.13 10.26 33.05
C LEU A 10 -4.38 9.43 32.76
N ALA A 11 -5.15 9.84 31.75
CA ALA A 11 -6.19 9.01 31.20
C ALA A 11 -5.54 7.71 30.69
N GLN A 12 -6.13 6.58 31.06
CA GLN A 12 -5.77 5.30 30.47
C GLN A 12 -6.20 5.35 29.00
N SER A 13 -5.25 5.24 28.06
CA SER A 13 -5.49 5.18 26.62
C SER A 13 -6.57 4.13 26.30
N GLY A 14 -7.75 4.59 25.89
CA GLY A 14 -8.78 3.72 25.32
C GLY A 14 -8.31 3.24 23.95
N GLU A 15 -8.49 1.96 23.64
CA GLU A 15 -8.13 1.46 22.31
C GLU A 15 -9.20 1.90 21.30
N VAL A 16 -8.85 2.84 20.41
CA VAL A 16 -9.74 3.44 19.38
C VAL A 16 -10.55 2.37 18.65
N GLY A 17 -11.86 2.51 18.67
CA GLY A 17 -12.81 1.62 18.00
C GLY A 17 -13.78 2.42 17.14
N PHE A 18 -14.25 1.83 16.05
CA PHE A 18 -15.17 2.49 15.13
C PHE A 18 -16.45 1.69 14.92
N ARG A 19 -17.56 2.38 14.70
CA ARG A 19 -18.82 1.83 14.18
C ARG A 19 -19.08 2.38 12.78
N LEU A 20 -19.37 1.48 11.84
CA LEU A 20 -19.68 1.86 10.47
C LEU A 20 -21.18 2.17 10.30
N HIS A 21 -21.47 3.37 9.82
CA HIS A 21 -22.80 3.79 9.34
C HIS A 21 -22.80 3.97 7.83
N THR A 22 -23.95 3.71 7.22
CA THR A 22 -24.17 3.97 5.79
C THR A 22 -25.05 5.20 5.63
N ILE A 23 -24.49 6.27 5.06
CA ILE A 23 -25.24 7.49 4.71
C ILE A 23 -25.97 7.26 3.38
N ASP A 24 -25.26 6.81 2.33
CA ASP A 24 -25.86 6.47 1.04
C ASP A 24 -25.00 5.44 0.28
N ALA A 25 -25.43 4.17 0.29
CA ALA A 25 -24.76 3.09 -0.45
C ALA A 25 -24.92 3.16 -1.98
N THR A 26 -25.76 4.08 -2.50
CA THR A 26 -25.99 4.25 -3.94
C THR A 26 -25.18 5.39 -4.54
N SER A 27 -24.59 6.24 -3.71
CA SER A 27 -23.72 7.32 -4.17
C SER A 27 -22.49 6.77 -4.86
N THR A 28 -22.06 7.44 -5.93
CA THR A 28 -20.83 7.12 -6.66
C THR A 28 -19.87 8.31 -6.78
N TYR A 29 -20.11 9.37 -6.00
CA TYR A 29 -19.25 10.54 -5.91
C TYR A 29 -18.00 10.23 -5.09
N SER A 30 -16.88 10.89 -5.40
CA SER A 30 -15.56 10.54 -4.84
C SER A 30 -15.05 11.51 -3.78
N ALA A 31 -15.78 12.59 -3.52
CA ALA A 31 -15.40 13.65 -2.59
C ALA A 31 -16.60 14.08 -1.76
N ALA A 32 -16.35 14.45 -0.51
CA ALA A 32 -17.37 14.96 0.39
C ALA A 32 -16.81 16.08 1.27
N ALA A 33 -17.71 16.89 1.81
CA ALA A 33 -17.45 17.86 2.85
C ALA A 33 -18.45 17.65 4.00
N ALA A 34 -18.06 18.06 5.21
CA ALA A 34 -18.96 18.18 6.35
C ALA A 34 -19.22 19.67 6.59
N ILE A 35 -20.48 20.10 6.52
CA ILE A 35 -20.92 21.49 6.57
C ILE A 35 -22.28 21.52 7.27
N ASP A 36 -22.49 22.43 8.22
CA ASP A 36 -23.84 22.75 8.71
C ASP A 36 -24.58 23.55 7.62
N VAL A 37 -25.31 22.86 6.74
CA VAL A 37 -25.92 23.43 5.53
C VAL A 37 -27.14 24.27 5.88
N ASN A 38 -27.92 23.85 6.88
CA ASN A 38 -29.18 24.48 7.26
C ASN A 38 -29.06 25.41 8.48
N ARG A 39 -27.88 25.47 9.14
CA ARG A 39 -27.60 26.20 10.38
C ARG A 39 -28.42 25.72 11.58
N ASP A 40 -28.66 24.42 11.66
CA ASP A 40 -29.31 23.79 12.82
C ASP A 40 -28.33 23.42 13.95
N GLY A 41 -27.02 23.55 13.70
CA GLY A 41 -25.96 23.25 14.64
C GLY A 41 -25.40 21.82 14.53
N GLU A 42 -25.93 21.01 13.62
CA GLU A 42 -25.40 19.68 13.30
C GLU A 42 -24.62 19.73 11.97
N LEU A 43 -23.60 18.89 11.82
CA LEU A 43 -22.82 18.83 10.58
C LEU A 43 -23.47 17.89 9.57
N ASP A 44 -23.87 18.44 8.43
CA ASP A 44 -24.38 17.67 7.30
C ASP A 44 -23.25 17.20 6.39
N VAL A 45 -23.53 16.18 5.56
CA VAL A 45 -22.56 15.73 4.54
C VAL A 45 -22.96 16.24 3.16
N VAL A 46 -22.06 16.97 2.50
CA VAL A 46 -22.20 17.44 1.11
C VAL A 46 -21.36 16.56 0.19
N CYS A 47 -21.98 15.87 -0.78
CA CYS A 47 -21.30 14.91 -1.65
C CYS A 47 -21.90 14.90 -3.07
N GLY A 48 -21.14 15.35 -4.06
CA GLY A 48 -21.59 15.46 -5.44
C GLY A 48 -22.78 16.39 -5.64
N GLY A 49 -23.88 15.79 -6.08
CA GLY A 49 -25.12 16.48 -6.43
C GLY A 49 -26.13 16.59 -5.28
N TRP A 50 -25.75 16.17 -4.07
CA TRP A 50 -26.64 16.06 -2.93
C TRP A 50 -25.97 16.55 -1.64
N TRP A 51 -26.80 16.94 -0.67
CA TRP A 51 -26.40 17.00 0.73
C TRP A 51 -27.32 16.12 1.57
N TYR A 52 -26.83 15.67 2.72
CA TYR A 52 -27.45 14.67 3.58
C TYR A 52 -27.59 15.27 4.98
N GLU A 53 -28.82 15.62 5.33
CA GLU A 53 -29.19 16.33 6.56
C GLU A 53 -29.01 15.43 7.78
N ALA A 54 -28.16 15.83 8.73
CA ALA A 54 -28.00 15.15 10.01
C ALA A 54 -29.27 15.25 10.89
N PRO A 55 -29.46 14.34 11.86
CA PRO A 55 -28.74 13.08 12.05
C PRO A 55 -29.39 11.95 11.23
N ALA A 56 -30.50 12.22 10.55
CA ALA A 56 -31.29 11.24 9.81
C ALA A 56 -30.73 10.93 8.41
N TRP A 57 -29.70 11.65 7.99
CA TRP A 57 -29.09 11.61 6.65
C TRP A 57 -30.11 11.80 5.53
N LYS A 58 -31.08 12.69 5.75
CA LYS A 58 -32.14 12.94 4.76
C LYS A 58 -31.53 13.61 3.54
N ARG A 59 -31.70 12.97 2.38
CA ARG A 59 -31.07 13.42 1.14
C ARG A 59 -31.82 14.58 0.49
N HIS A 60 -31.10 15.65 0.16
CA HIS A 60 -31.59 16.85 -0.50
C HIS A 60 -30.79 17.18 -1.76
N PHE A 61 -31.49 17.59 -2.82
CA PHE A 61 -30.84 17.93 -4.08
C PHE A 61 -30.02 19.21 -3.93
N LEU A 62 -28.74 19.16 -4.32
CA LEU A 62 -27.82 20.28 -4.25
C LEU A 62 -27.59 20.88 -5.64
N ARG A 63 -27.18 20.06 -6.62
CA ARG A 63 -26.89 20.49 -7.99
C ARG A 63 -26.78 19.31 -8.95
N ASP A 64 -26.78 19.63 -10.25
CA ASP A 64 -26.32 18.69 -11.26
C ASP A 64 -24.78 18.57 -11.28
N VAL A 65 -24.29 17.34 -11.33
CA VAL A 65 -22.87 17.03 -11.55
C VAL A 65 -22.72 16.38 -12.91
N ARG A 66 -21.86 16.96 -13.75
CA ARG A 66 -21.66 16.49 -15.12
C ARG A 66 -20.97 15.13 -15.11
N VAL A 67 -21.47 14.20 -15.92
CA VAL A 67 -20.75 12.96 -16.24
C VAL A 67 -19.87 13.19 -17.47
N ILE A 68 -18.56 13.00 -17.31
CA ILE A 68 -17.57 13.09 -18.40
C ILE A 68 -16.85 11.75 -18.48
N ARG A 69 -16.86 11.11 -19.65
CA ARG A 69 -16.23 9.79 -19.88
C ARG A 69 -16.61 8.75 -18.80
N GLY A 70 -17.90 8.68 -18.46
CA GLY A 70 -18.44 7.69 -17.53
C GLY A 70 -18.16 7.94 -16.03
N ARG A 71 -17.73 9.15 -15.66
CA ARG A 71 -17.52 9.55 -14.25
C ARG A 71 -18.15 10.90 -13.97
N TYR A 72 -18.68 11.05 -12.77
CA TYR A 72 -18.98 12.37 -12.24
C TYR A 72 -17.69 13.17 -12.11
N ASP A 73 -17.75 14.41 -12.58
CA ASP A 73 -16.65 15.35 -12.52
C ASP A 73 -16.76 16.19 -11.26
N ASP A 74 -16.29 15.58 -10.15
CA ASP A 74 -16.31 16.14 -8.80
C ASP A 74 -15.29 15.39 -7.92
N TYR A 75 -14.11 15.97 -7.71
CA TYR A 75 -12.94 15.25 -7.18
C TYR A 75 -12.41 15.81 -5.84
N ALA A 76 -12.86 16.99 -5.42
CA ALA A 76 -12.59 17.56 -4.09
C ALA A 76 -13.74 18.48 -3.68
N HIS A 77 -14.04 18.55 -2.38
CA HIS A 77 -15.00 19.48 -1.79
C HIS A 77 -14.27 20.24 -0.66
N LEU A 78 -13.89 21.49 -0.96
CA LEU A 78 -13.09 22.35 -0.09
C LEU A 78 -13.97 23.42 0.56
N PRO A 79 -14.44 23.24 1.80
CA PRO A 79 -15.41 24.14 2.43
C PRO A 79 -14.76 25.48 2.77
N MET A 80 -15.35 26.58 2.30
CA MET A 80 -14.92 27.93 2.62
C MET A 80 -16.02 28.93 2.26
N ASP A 81 -16.09 30.07 2.93
CA ASP A 81 -16.98 31.18 2.53
C ASP A 81 -16.29 32.00 1.43
N VAL A 82 -16.73 31.85 0.18
CA VAL A 82 -16.06 32.47 -0.97
C VAL A 82 -16.54 33.91 -1.19
N ASN A 83 -17.80 34.21 -0.89
CA ASN A 83 -18.40 35.53 -1.13
C ASN A 83 -18.50 36.42 0.13
N GLY A 84 -18.16 35.90 1.30
CA GLY A 84 -18.22 36.62 2.57
C GLY A 84 -19.64 36.79 3.12
N ASP A 85 -20.61 35.97 2.69
CA ASP A 85 -21.99 36.04 3.16
C ASP A 85 -22.24 35.26 4.47
N GLY A 86 -21.20 34.61 4.98
CA GLY A 86 -21.18 33.81 6.19
C GLY A 86 -21.71 32.39 6.00
N TRP A 87 -22.23 32.02 4.82
CA TRP A 87 -22.60 30.65 4.51
C TRP A 87 -21.41 29.91 3.93
N THR A 88 -21.20 28.68 4.39
CA THR A 88 -20.09 27.87 3.92
C THR A 88 -20.40 27.37 2.51
N ASP A 89 -19.68 27.91 1.52
CA ASP A 89 -19.63 27.39 0.17
C ASP A 89 -18.65 26.21 0.08
N TYR A 90 -18.32 25.78 -1.15
CA TYR A 90 -17.08 25.04 -1.35
C TYR A 90 -16.43 25.28 -2.71
N VAL A 91 -15.13 25.03 -2.78
CA VAL A 91 -14.37 24.93 -4.04
C VAL A 91 -14.23 23.46 -4.46
N SER A 92 -14.46 23.19 -5.73
CA SER A 92 -14.29 21.87 -6.34
C SER A 92 -13.15 21.88 -7.37
N ALA A 93 -12.23 20.93 -7.18
CA ALA A 93 -11.13 20.64 -8.10
C ALA A 93 -11.50 19.44 -8.97
N ASN A 94 -11.26 19.51 -10.28
CA ASN A 94 -11.84 18.56 -11.23
C ASN A 94 -10.88 18.07 -12.31
N TRP A 95 -10.78 16.75 -12.42
CA TRP A 95 -9.86 16.09 -13.36
C TRP A 95 -10.33 16.21 -14.81
N ARG A 96 -11.62 16.00 -15.07
CA ARG A 96 -12.10 15.77 -16.45
C ARG A 96 -12.51 17.05 -17.15
N SER A 97 -13.19 17.96 -16.46
CA SER A 97 -13.39 19.32 -17.00
C SER A 97 -12.15 20.19 -16.90
N GLN A 98 -11.11 19.74 -16.17
CA GLN A 98 -9.87 20.48 -15.96
C GLN A 98 -10.13 21.86 -15.33
N SER A 99 -11.09 21.93 -14.41
CA SER A 99 -11.67 23.19 -13.92
C SER A 99 -11.65 23.27 -12.38
N LEU A 100 -11.43 24.47 -11.88
CA LEU A 100 -11.75 24.88 -10.52
C LEU A 100 -13.13 25.55 -10.54
N TYR A 101 -14.03 25.09 -9.68
CA TYR A 101 -15.37 25.66 -9.52
C TYR A 101 -15.57 26.15 -8.09
N TRP A 102 -16.21 27.31 -7.95
CA TRP A 102 -16.87 27.70 -6.71
C TRP A 102 -18.33 27.23 -6.78
N VAL A 103 -18.78 26.49 -5.78
CA VAL A 103 -20.17 26.05 -5.64
C VAL A 103 -20.78 26.80 -4.47
N GLN A 104 -21.62 27.76 -4.79
CA GLN A 104 -22.18 28.74 -3.88
C GLN A 104 -23.43 28.23 -3.18
N HIS A 105 -23.43 28.35 -1.85
CA HIS A 105 -24.56 28.10 -0.97
C HIS A 105 -25.71 29.08 -1.26
N PRO A 106 -26.97 28.64 -1.32
CA PRO A 106 -28.14 29.47 -1.64
C PRO A 106 -28.62 30.37 -0.48
N GLY A 107 -27.80 30.51 0.57
CA GLY A 107 -28.19 31.11 1.84
C GLY A 107 -29.42 30.45 2.49
N PRO A 108 -30.26 31.22 3.21
CA PRO A 108 -31.42 30.72 3.95
C PRO A 108 -32.50 30.04 3.09
N SER A 109 -32.45 30.18 1.76
CA SER A 109 -33.45 29.56 0.88
C SER A 109 -33.30 28.05 0.76
N LEU A 110 -32.11 27.51 1.07
CA LEU A 110 -31.76 26.09 0.96
C LEU A 110 -32.11 25.46 -0.40
N GLY A 111 -32.13 26.30 -1.45
CA GLY A 111 -32.38 25.87 -2.82
C GLY A 111 -31.17 25.20 -3.49
N PRO A 112 -31.22 24.96 -4.81
CA PRO A 112 -30.07 24.46 -5.54
C PRO A 112 -28.87 25.42 -5.49
N TRP A 113 -27.68 24.87 -5.32
CA TRP A 113 -26.44 25.63 -5.23
C TRP A 113 -25.97 26.08 -6.61
N THR A 114 -25.40 27.28 -6.68
CA THR A 114 -24.96 27.87 -7.96
C THR A 114 -23.49 27.61 -8.21
N LYS A 115 -23.15 27.11 -9.40
CA LYS A 115 -21.76 26.82 -9.77
C LYS A 115 -21.15 27.94 -10.62
N HIS A 116 -20.02 28.47 -10.16
CA HIS A 116 -19.23 29.51 -10.81
C HIS A 116 -17.87 28.96 -11.25
N LEU A 117 -17.42 29.29 -12.46
CA LEU A 117 -16.08 28.90 -12.93
C LEU A 117 -15.02 29.83 -12.34
N ILE A 118 -14.04 29.28 -11.62
CA ILE A 118 -12.88 30.02 -11.15
C ILE A 118 -11.82 30.05 -12.25
N ALA A 119 -11.36 28.88 -12.70
CA ALA A 119 -10.29 28.74 -13.68
C ALA A 119 -10.30 27.38 -14.40
N ARG A 120 -9.52 27.26 -15.48
CA ARG A 120 -9.26 26.00 -16.19
C ARG A 120 -7.77 25.69 -16.33
N PRO A 121 -7.06 25.39 -15.24
CA PRO A 121 -5.60 25.28 -15.29
C PRO A 121 -5.11 23.94 -15.88
N GLY A 122 -5.89 22.87 -15.78
CA GLY A 122 -5.47 21.54 -16.16
C GLY A 122 -6.19 20.45 -15.38
N GLY A 123 -5.87 19.19 -15.66
CA GLY A 123 -6.40 18.06 -14.90
C GLY A 123 -5.77 18.01 -13.51
N MET A 124 -6.61 17.96 -12.49
CA MET A 124 -6.25 17.81 -11.08
C MET A 124 -7.16 16.75 -10.45
N GLU A 125 -6.60 15.85 -9.67
CA GLU A 125 -7.37 14.78 -9.02
C GLU A 125 -7.85 15.18 -7.63
N THR A 126 -7.33 16.25 -7.04
CA THR A 126 -7.88 16.91 -5.85
C THR A 126 -7.19 18.27 -5.65
N ALA A 127 -7.51 18.97 -4.56
CA ALA A 127 -6.83 20.18 -4.10
C ALA A 127 -6.87 20.25 -2.58
N ARG A 128 -6.05 21.11 -1.96
CA ARG A 128 -6.05 21.34 -0.51
C ARG A 128 -6.30 22.81 -0.21
N LEU A 129 -6.98 23.07 0.90
CA LEU A 129 -7.07 24.41 1.48
C LEU A 129 -5.89 24.61 2.42
N VAL A 130 -5.04 25.58 2.13
CA VAL A 130 -3.84 25.91 2.91
C VAL A 130 -3.59 27.41 2.81
N ASP A 131 -3.08 28.04 3.87
CA ASP A 131 -2.67 29.43 3.84
C ASP A 131 -1.28 29.51 3.19
N VAL A 132 -1.24 29.63 1.86
CA VAL A 132 0.02 29.59 1.12
C VAL A 132 0.81 30.84 1.45
N ASP A 133 0.18 32.02 1.42
CA ASP A 133 0.88 33.30 1.56
C ASP A 133 1.10 33.80 2.99
N GLY A 134 0.51 33.14 3.98
CA GLY A 134 0.68 33.41 5.41
C GLY A 134 -0.17 34.57 5.92
N ASP A 135 -1.28 34.90 5.25
CA ASP A 135 -2.16 36.01 5.65
C ASP A 135 -3.32 35.61 6.56
N GLY A 136 -3.39 34.34 6.95
CA GLY A 136 -4.41 33.76 7.80
C GLY A 136 -5.70 33.37 7.07
N ARG A 137 -5.78 33.52 5.74
CA ARG A 137 -6.88 33.01 4.92
C ARG A 137 -6.43 31.79 4.12
N LEU A 138 -7.36 30.87 3.89
CA LEU A 138 -7.07 29.65 3.16
C LEU A 138 -7.12 29.89 1.65
N ASP A 139 -6.09 29.42 0.96
CA ASP A 139 -5.94 29.40 -0.49
C ASP A 139 -6.19 28.01 -1.06
N VAL A 140 -6.39 27.93 -2.37
CA VAL A 140 -6.59 26.66 -3.07
C VAL A 140 -5.29 26.20 -3.72
N LEU A 141 -4.73 25.09 -3.23
CA LEU A 141 -3.54 24.42 -3.78
C LEU A 141 -3.94 23.10 -4.45
N PRO A 142 -4.16 23.06 -5.78
CA PRO A 142 -4.45 21.84 -6.51
C PRO A 142 -3.21 20.98 -6.75
N ASN A 143 -3.41 19.67 -6.86
CA ASN A 143 -2.35 18.80 -7.37
C ASN A 143 -2.17 19.03 -8.88
N CYS A 144 -0.91 18.95 -9.30
CA CYS A 144 -0.43 19.59 -10.50
C CYS A 144 -0.06 18.54 -11.55
N VAL A 145 -1.00 18.09 -12.40
CA VAL A 145 -0.72 16.97 -13.31
C VAL A 145 -0.40 17.43 -14.73
N ARG A 146 -1.39 17.89 -15.51
CA ARG A 146 -1.18 18.36 -16.90
C ARG A 146 -2.18 19.43 -17.33
N THR A 147 -1.72 20.42 -18.09
CA THR A 147 -2.55 21.38 -18.83
C THR A 147 -3.36 20.67 -19.94
N PRO A 148 -4.34 21.35 -20.56
CA PRO A 148 -5.02 20.83 -21.75
C PRO A 148 -4.07 20.53 -22.93
N THR A 149 -2.93 21.21 -23.00
CA THR A 149 -1.89 20.99 -24.03
C THR A 149 -0.88 19.90 -23.65
N GLY A 150 -1.03 19.27 -22.49
CA GLY A 150 -0.21 18.16 -22.01
C GLY A 150 1.07 18.55 -21.25
N GLN A 151 1.31 19.85 -21.07
CA GLN A 151 2.44 20.38 -20.30
C GLN A 151 2.15 20.28 -18.79
N PRO A 152 3.16 20.11 -17.91
CA PRO A 152 2.93 20.28 -16.47
C PRO A 152 2.45 21.72 -16.19
N PHE A 153 1.59 21.89 -15.18
CA PHE A 153 1.28 23.21 -14.61
C PHE A 153 1.51 23.15 -13.12
N ALA A 154 1.90 24.26 -12.51
CA ALA A 154 1.93 24.39 -11.06
C ALA A 154 1.53 25.81 -10.66
N ALA A 155 0.52 25.93 -9.80
CA ALA A 155 -0.01 27.21 -9.35
C ALA A 155 -0.90 27.03 -8.11
N TRP A 156 -1.14 28.14 -7.41
CA TRP A 156 -2.14 28.23 -6.34
C TRP A 156 -3.07 29.44 -6.59
N TRP A 157 -4.23 29.43 -5.94
CA TRP A 157 -5.26 30.45 -6.10
C TRP A 157 -5.58 31.13 -4.78
N GLU A 158 -5.28 32.43 -4.74
CA GLU A 158 -5.61 33.32 -3.63
C GLU A 158 -7.04 33.83 -3.79
N LEU A 159 -7.85 33.73 -2.74
CA LEU A 159 -9.11 34.47 -2.65
C LEU A 159 -8.82 35.86 -2.10
N GLN A 160 -8.91 36.88 -2.96
CA GLN A 160 -8.87 38.26 -2.48
C GLN A 160 -10.13 38.55 -1.66
N GLN A 161 -9.99 39.42 -0.66
CA GLN A 161 -11.07 39.82 0.24
C GLN A 161 -12.40 40.00 -0.51
N SER A 162 -13.34 39.11 -0.23
CA SER A 162 -14.71 39.18 -0.71
C SER A 162 -15.60 39.75 0.39
N SER A 163 -16.72 40.34 -0.01
CA SER A 163 -17.78 40.77 0.89
C SER A 163 -19.09 40.62 0.15
N PRO A 164 -20.25 40.63 0.82
CA PRO A 164 -21.55 40.49 0.14
C PRO A 164 -21.78 41.51 -0.99
N ASN A 165 -21.06 42.65 -0.95
CA ASN A 165 -21.15 43.73 -1.94
C ASN A 165 -20.00 43.78 -2.95
N GLN A 166 -19.01 42.88 -2.86
CA GLN A 166 -17.87 42.81 -3.79
C GLN A 166 -17.74 41.39 -4.34
N PRO A 167 -17.69 41.22 -5.67
CA PRO A 167 -17.59 39.89 -6.26
C PRO A 167 -16.30 39.20 -5.82
N ALA A 168 -16.40 37.90 -5.51
CA ALA A 168 -15.24 37.07 -5.21
C ALA A 168 -14.22 37.14 -6.36
N ARG A 169 -12.97 37.47 -6.03
CA ARG A 169 -11.89 37.61 -7.00
C ARG A 169 -10.76 36.66 -6.67
N TRP A 170 -10.43 35.81 -7.63
CA TRP A 170 -9.36 34.84 -7.53
C TRP A 170 -8.11 35.33 -8.25
N LEU A 171 -6.97 35.32 -7.57
CA LEU A 171 -5.66 35.54 -8.18
C LEU A 171 -4.92 34.22 -8.33
N ARG A 172 -4.37 33.99 -9.52
CA ARG A 172 -3.50 32.85 -9.78
C ARG A 172 -2.05 33.27 -9.55
N HIS A 173 -1.33 32.47 -8.78
CA HIS A 173 0.11 32.60 -8.57
C HIS A 173 0.81 31.40 -9.18
N GLU A 174 1.77 31.65 -10.08
CA GLU A 174 2.51 30.60 -10.76
C GLU A 174 3.63 30.03 -9.87
N LEU A 175 3.82 28.72 -9.95
CA LEU A 175 4.92 28.01 -9.30
C LEU A 175 5.85 27.42 -10.36
N PRO A 176 7.14 27.15 -10.02
CA PRO A 176 8.01 26.38 -10.90
C PRO A 176 7.39 25.04 -11.29
N ALA A 177 7.45 24.70 -12.58
CA ALA A 177 6.80 23.50 -13.12
C ALA A 177 7.40 22.18 -12.59
N ASP A 178 8.60 22.22 -12.02
CA ASP A 178 9.30 21.07 -11.44
C ASP A 178 8.51 20.40 -10.30
N ILE A 179 7.64 21.15 -9.61
CA ILE A 179 6.79 20.61 -8.52
C ILE A 179 5.60 19.80 -9.03
N ALA A 180 5.29 19.87 -10.33
CA ALA A 180 4.12 19.21 -10.89
C ALA A 180 4.22 17.68 -10.77
N GLY A 181 3.20 17.07 -10.20
CA GLY A 181 3.09 15.62 -10.03
C GLY A 181 1.73 15.20 -9.52
N HIS A 182 1.59 13.88 -9.34
CA HIS A 182 0.38 13.31 -8.76
C HIS A 182 0.17 13.80 -7.31
N GLY A 183 1.18 13.65 -6.45
CA GLY A 183 1.18 14.12 -5.06
C GLY A 183 1.52 15.60 -4.91
N ILE A 184 0.90 16.26 -3.94
CA ILE A 184 1.21 17.61 -3.48
C ILE A 184 1.11 17.66 -1.95
N GLY A 185 2.05 18.32 -1.30
CA GLY A 185 2.10 18.53 0.15
C GLY A 185 2.39 19.98 0.50
N PHE A 186 2.13 20.36 1.74
CA PHE A 186 2.36 21.70 2.26
C PHE A 186 2.80 21.64 3.72
N GLY A 187 3.95 22.20 4.05
CA GLY A 187 4.57 22.09 5.38
C GLY A 187 5.95 22.72 5.43
N ASP A 188 6.48 22.99 6.62
CA ASP A 188 7.78 23.68 6.79
C ASP A 188 8.89 22.64 6.76
N LEU A 189 9.61 22.53 5.64
CA LEU A 189 10.54 21.42 5.41
C LEU A 189 11.97 21.73 5.88
N ASN A 190 12.31 23.01 5.98
CA ASN A 190 13.63 23.48 6.39
C ASN A 190 13.64 24.16 7.78
N ASN A 191 12.51 24.12 8.50
CA ASN A 191 12.32 24.68 9.83
C ASN A 191 12.60 26.19 9.91
N ASP A 192 12.37 26.93 8.83
CA ASP A 192 12.58 28.38 8.80
C ASP A 192 11.34 29.21 9.19
N GLY A 193 10.25 28.52 9.56
CA GLY A 193 8.97 29.10 9.94
C GLY A 193 8.06 29.40 8.76
N ARG A 194 8.49 29.16 7.51
CA ARG A 194 7.68 29.32 6.30
C ARG A 194 7.26 27.95 5.78
N LYS A 195 5.96 27.77 5.56
CA LYS A 195 5.43 26.56 4.95
C LYS A 195 5.81 26.51 3.46
N ASP A 196 6.38 25.39 3.07
CA ASP A 196 6.86 25.03 1.73
C ASP A 196 5.86 24.16 0.98
N ILE A 197 6.09 23.97 -0.33
CA ILE A 197 5.28 23.07 -1.15
C ILE A 197 6.10 21.84 -1.52
N VAL A 198 5.56 20.65 -1.26
CA VAL A 198 6.24 19.36 -1.48
C VAL A 198 5.62 18.65 -2.68
N GLY A 199 6.47 18.14 -3.58
CA GLY A 199 6.06 17.34 -4.73
C GLY A 199 6.74 15.97 -4.71
N THR A 200 6.62 15.21 -5.81
CA THR A 200 7.15 13.84 -5.85
C THR A 200 8.65 13.76 -6.13
N GLN A 201 9.26 14.84 -6.61
CA GLN A 201 10.68 14.89 -7.05
C GLN A 201 11.52 15.90 -6.25
N GLY A 202 10.97 16.45 -5.17
CA GLY A 202 11.57 17.54 -4.42
C GLY A 202 10.52 18.49 -3.85
N TRP A 203 10.96 19.69 -3.49
CA TRP A 203 10.14 20.70 -2.83
C TRP A 203 10.46 22.12 -3.31
N LEU A 204 9.54 23.02 -3.07
CA LEU A 204 9.67 24.45 -3.31
C LEU A 204 9.76 25.19 -1.99
N GLU A 205 10.92 25.81 -1.75
CA GLU A 205 11.14 26.69 -0.61
C GLU A 205 10.37 27.99 -0.79
N ALA A 206 9.59 28.34 0.23
CA ALA A 206 8.82 29.57 0.27
C ALA A 206 9.74 30.80 0.40
N PRO A 207 9.61 31.80 -0.48
CA PRO A 207 10.31 33.07 -0.29
C PRO A 207 9.62 33.91 0.80
N LEU A 208 10.22 35.06 1.14
CA LEU A 208 9.61 35.98 2.12
C LEU A 208 8.29 36.57 1.62
N ASP A 209 8.25 37.09 0.39
CA ASP A 209 6.99 37.53 -0.26
C ASP A 209 6.53 36.48 -1.27
N ARG A 210 5.68 35.55 -0.82
CA ARG A 210 5.19 34.42 -1.61
C ARG A 210 4.32 34.77 -2.80
N ARG A 211 3.83 36.02 -2.86
CA ARG A 211 3.03 36.53 -3.97
C ARG A 211 3.90 37.11 -5.10
N ARG A 212 5.15 37.49 -4.83
CA ARG A 212 5.99 38.25 -5.76
C ARG A 212 7.34 37.63 -6.03
N ASP A 213 7.94 37.05 -5.00
CA ASP A 213 9.26 36.48 -5.07
C ASP A 213 9.21 35.05 -5.64
N ARG A 214 10.36 34.60 -6.13
CA ARG A 214 10.48 33.29 -6.76
C ARG A 214 10.62 32.20 -5.70
N TRP A 215 9.75 31.21 -5.76
CA TRP A 215 9.90 29.93 -5.05
C TRP A 215 11.13 29.18 -5.55
N GLN A 216 11.98 28.72 -4.63
CA GLN A 216 13.23 28.05 -4.95
C GLN A 216 13.04 26.53 -5.00
N TRP A 217 13.49 25.89 -6.08
CA TRP A 217 13.37 24.45 -6.28
C TRP A 217 14.54 23.67 -5.69
N HIS A 218 14.22 22.60 -4.97
CA HIS A 218 15.18 21.69 -4.33
C HIS A 218 14.85 20.22 -4.64
N PRO A 219 15.62 19.56 -5.52
CA PRO A 219 15.40 18.16 -5.93
C PRO A 219 16.04 17.15 -4.96
N ASP A 220 15.77 17.28 -3.66
CA ASP A 220 16.51 16.55 -2.62
C ASP A 220 16.14 15.08 -2.48
N PHE A 221 14.98 14.67 -3.02
CA PHE A 221 14.45 13.32 -2.90
C PHE A 221 13.59 12.92 -4.11
N GLU A 222 13.36 11.62 -4.23
CA GLU A 222 12.50 11.04 -5.26
C GLU A 222 11.52 10.03 -4.64
N LEU A 223 10.26 10.45 -4.54
CA LEU A 223 9.14 9.62 -4.09
C LEU A 223 8.59 8.76 -5.23
N ASP A 224 7.52 8.01 -4.96
CA ASP A 224 6.82 7.25 -5.99
C ASP A 224 5.96 8.18 -6.88
N ARG A 225 5.92 7.91 -8.19
CA ARG A 225 5.16 8.76 -9.15
C ARG A 225 3.65 8.85 -8.87
N ASP A 226 3.11 7.87 -8.14
CA ASP A 226 1.71 7.71 -7.76
C ASP A 226 1.49 8.03 -6.27
N CYS A 227 2.23 8.99 -5.71
CA CYS A 227 2.02 9.46 -4.33
C CYS A 227 0.56 9.85 -4.09
N SER A 228 0.05 9.51 -2.91
CA SER A 228 -1.24 9.98 -2.40
C SER A 228 -1.32 11.51 -2.43
N ILE A 229 -2.55 12.00 -2.32
CA ILE A 229 -2.81 13.41 -2.17
C ILE A 229 -3.61 13.57 -0.87
N PRO A 230 -3.08 14.24 0.16
CA PRO A 230 -1.79 14.94 0.15
C PRO A 230 -0.59 14.00 0.26
N ILE A 231 0.61 14.56 0.03
CA ILE A 231 1.83 14.15 0.72
C ILE A 231 1.79 14.86 2.07
N LEU A 232 1.75 14.12 3.18
CA LEU A 232 1.74 14.72 4.51
C LEU A 232 3.15 15.16 4.89
N VAL A 233 3.27 16.31 5.51
CA VAL A 233 4.52 16.94 5.93
C VAL A 233 4.46 17.11 7.45
N HIS A 234 5.14 16.23 8.18
CA HIS A 234 4.96 16.04 9.62
C HIS A 234 6.22 15.45 10.25
N ASP A 235 6.63 15.93 11.43
CA ASP A 235 7.69 15.30 12.25
C ASP A 235 7.14 14.01 12.87
N VAL A 236 7.51 12.86 12.32
CA VAL A 236 6.93 11.56 12.70
C VAL A 236 7.59 11.01 13.94
N ASP A 237 8.89 11.22 14.13
CA ASP A 237 9.65 10.63 15.24
C ASP A 237 10.00 11.59 16.37
N GLY A 238 9.57 12.85 16.26
CA GLY A 238 9.67 13.87 17.28
C GLY A 238 11.09 14.40 17.46
N ASP A 239 11.98 14.20 16.48
CA ASP A 239 13.37 14.65 16.55
C ASP A 239 13.55 16.13 16.14
N GLY A 240 12.46 16.77 15.71
CA GLY A 240 12.38 18.18 15.36
C GLY A 240 12.67 18.46 13.89
N ASP A 241 13.01 17.46 13.07
CA ASP A 241 13.05 17.58 11.63
C ASP A 241 11.76 17.07 10.97
N THR A 242 11.48 17.59 9.77
CA THR A 242 10.17 17.41 9.13
C THR A 242 10.22 16.26 8.13
N ASP A 243 9.39 15.24 8.35
CA ASP A 243 9.29 14.08 7.48
C ASP A 243 8.16 14.17 6.45
N LEU A 244 8.17 13.21 5.52
CA LEU A 244 7.14 13.06 4.50
C LEU A 244 6.43 11.71 4.62
N ILE A 245 5.11 11.69 4.59
CA ILE A 245 4.29 10.47 4.55
C ILE A 245 3.45 10.43 3.26
N TRP A 246 3.44 9.30 2.57
CA TRP A 246 2.59 9.09 1.40
C TRP A 246 2.09 7.66 1.27
N GLY A 247 0.93 7.52 0.64
CA GLY A 247 0.42 6.26 0.13
C GLY A 247 0.74 6.10 -1.35
N ARG A 248 0.70 4.86 -1.85
CA ARG A 248 0.73 4.61 -3.28
C ARG A 248 -0.70 4.52 -3.80
N ALA A 249 -1.14 5.58 -4.47
CA ALA A 249 -2.48 5.73 -4.98
C ALA A 249 -2.82 4.66 -6.00
N HIS A 250 -1.88 4.26 -6.86
CA HIS A 250 -2.11 3.32 -7.97
C HIS A 250 -1.32 2.01 -7.81
N ASN A 251 -0.71 1.81 -6.64
CA ASN A 251 0.10 0.64 -6.33
C ASN A 251 -0.04 0.28 -4.84
N ILE A 252 0.94 -0.42 -4.28
CA ILE A 252 0.86 -1.05 -2.96
C ILE A 252 1.68 -0.29 -1.94
N GLY A 253 1.04 -0.02 -0.81
CA GLY A 253 1.67 0.33 0.44
C GLY A 253 1.63 1.82 0.82
N LEU A 254 1.99 2.03 2.08
CA LEU A 254 2.19 3.29 2.76
C LEU A 254 3.67 3.41 3.14
N TYR A 255 4.22 4.61 3.01
CA TYR A 255 5.63 4.86 3.22
C TYR A 255 5.82 6.20 3.93
N TRP A 256 6.96 6.33 4.60
CA TRP A 256 7.46 7.63 5.04
C TRP A 256 8.93 7.79 4.66
N LEU A 257 9.36 9.04 4.54
CA LEU A 257 10.72 9.44 4.23
C LEU A 257 11.20 10.28 5.40
N GLU A 258 12.05 9.66 6.21
CA GLU A 258 12.63 10.27 7.39
C GLU A 258 13.70 11.28 6.93
N GLN A 259 13.54 12.54 7.33
CA GLN A 259 14.61 13.52 7.24
C GLN A 259 15.63 13.20 8.34
N ARG A 260 16.91 13.40 8.06
CA ARG A 260 17.98 13.32 9.05
C ARG A 260 18.94 14.44 8.81
N THR A 261 18.80 15.48 9.59
CA THR A 261 19.71 16.62 9.52
C THR A 261 20.86 16.47 10.50
N ASN A 262 22.09 16.65 10.01
CA ASN A 262 23.26 16.88 10.87
C ASN A 262 23.97 18.17 10.45
N GLU A 263 24.97 18.62 11.22
CA GLU A 263 25.71 19.87 10.96
C GLU A 263 26.32 20.00 9.54
N ARG A 264 26.41 18.91 8.77
CA ARG A 264 27.08 18.86 7.46
C ARG A 264 26.16 18.57 6.28
N ALA A 265 25.03 17.88 6.47
CA ALA A 265 24.12 17.52 5.39
C ALA A 265 22.77 17.01 5.91
N THR A 266 21.72 17.24 5.10
CA THR A 266 20.42 16.57 5.20
C THR A 266 20.47 15.26 4.43
N ARG A 267 19.98 14.18 5.04
CA ARG A 267 19.83 12.86 4.41
C ARG A 267 18.39 12.39 4.51
N TRP A 268 17.88 11.78 3.45
CA TRP A 268 16.56 11.17 3.44
C TRP A 268 16.64 9.65 3.55
N VAL A 269 15.86 9.06 4.47
CA VAL A 269 15.82 7.62 4.71
C VAL A 269 14.40 7.09 4.46
N ARG A 270 14.26 6.22 3.46
CA ARG A 270 12.96 5.64 3.10
C ARG A 270 12.59 4.49 4.04
N HIS A 271 11.33 4.50 4.47
CA HIS A 271 10.73 3.44 5.28
C HIS A 271 9.36 3.03 4.74
N ALA A 272 9.05 1.75 4.88
CA ALA A 272 7.70 1.24 4.62
C ALA A 272 6.90 1.20 5.94
N ILE A 273 5.65 1.65 5.90
CA ILE A 273 4.72 1.63 7.03
C ILE A 273 3.90 0.33 6.98
N ASP A 274 3.15 0.14 5.90
CA ASP A 274 2.34 -1.05 5.63
C ASP A 274 2.39 -1.36 4.13
N THR A 275 2.57 -2.63 3.77
CA THR A 275 2.69 -3.09 2.38
C THR A 275 1.66 -4.18 2.05
N SER A 276 0.66 -4.39 2.91
CA SER A 276 -0.32 -5.48 2.75
C SER A 276 -1.53 -5.13 1.88
N TRP A 277 -1.69 -3.87 1.48
CA TRP A 277 -2.85 -3.39 0.73
C TRP A 277 -2.49 -2.24 -0.24
N SER A 278 -3.41 -1.92 -1.16
CA SER A 278 -3.21 -0.99 -2.28
C SER A 278 -4.28 0.09 -2.36
N GLN A 279 -4.08 1.07 -3.24
CA GLN A 279 -5.02 2.19 -3.49
C GLN A 279 -5.15 3.16 -2.31
N ALA A 280 -4.03 3.43 -1.63
CA ALA A 280 -3.94 4.45 -0.59
C ALA A 280 -3.86 5.84 -1.25
N HIS A 281 -5.01 6.38 -1.67
CA HIS A 281 -5.07 7.57 -2.51
C HIS A 281 -5.06 8.89 -1.73
N SER A 282 -5.67 8.87 -0.55
CA SER A 282 -5.80 10.03 0.33
C SER A 282 -5.50 9.62 1.76
N LEU A 283 -4.76 10.47 2.45
CA LEU A 283 -4.32 10.28 3.83
C LEU A 283 -4.82 11.44 4.69
N LEU A 284 -5.07 11.17 5.97
CA LEU A 284 -5.41 12.17 6.97
C LEU A 284 -4.49 11.99 8.18
N LEU A 285 -4.30 13.07 8.93
CA LEU A 285 -3.75 13.05 10.29
C LEU A 285 -4.84 13.57 11.21
N ALA A 286 -5.15 12.84 12.28
CA ALA A 286 -6.18 13.20 13.24
C ALA A 286 -5.84 12.62 14.62
N ASP A 287 -6.15 13.36 15.68
CA ASP A 287 -6.09 12.88 17.06
C ASP A 287 -7.34 12.03 17.32
N LEU A 288 -7.21 10.71 17.15
CA LEU A 288 -8.33 9.76 17.23
C LEU A 288 -8.55 9.23 18.64
N ASP A 289 -7.55 9.33 19.52
CA ASP A 289 -7.63 8.89 20.90
C ASP A 289 -7.63 10.03 21.93
N ASN A 290 -7.67 11.28 21.45
CA ASN A 290 -7.66 12.51 22.25
C ASN A 290 -6.43 12.62 23.17
N ASP A 291 -5.29 12.05 22.76
CA ASP A 291 -4.02 12.14 23.50
C ASP A 291 -3.17 13.37 23.11
N GLY A 292 -3.59 14.09 22.07
CA GLY A 292 -2.91 15.27 21.52
C GLY A 292 -1.88 14.96 20.43
N SER A 293 -1.60 13.68 20.17
CA SER A 293 -0.80 13.20 19.04
C SER A 293 -1.72 12.94 17.85
N LEU A 294 -1.16 12.93 16.64
CA LEU A 294 -1.94 12.66 15.43
C LEU A 294 -1.68 11.24 14.93
N GLU A 295 -2.74 10.45 14.80
CA GLU A 295 -2.69 9.17 14.10
C GLU A 295 -2.77 9.38 12.59
N LEU A 296 -2.02 8.57 11.84
CA LEU A 296 -2.17 8.46 10.39
C LEU A 296 -3.41 7.63 10.06
N VAL A 297 -4.32 8.19 9.26
CA VAL A 297 -5.48 7.48 8.74
C VAL A 297 -5.33 7.26 7.24
N ALA A 298 -5.55 6.01 6.82
CA ALA A 298 -5.50 5.64 5.41
C ALA A 298 -6.53 4.56 5.10
N GLY A 299 -7.14 4.65 3.92
CA GLY A 299 -8.08 3.66 3.44
C GLY A 299 -8.00 3.43 1.94
N LYS A 300 -8.61 2.32 1.55
CA LYS A 300 -8.62 1.82 0.18
C LYS A 300 -9.71 2.46 -0.65
N ARG A 301 -9.35 3.01 -1.80
CA ARG A 301 -10.30 3.48 -2.80
C ARG A 301 -11.02 2.31 -3.48
N TYR A 302 -12.35 2.43 -3.66
CA TYR A 302 -13.13 1.48 -4.43
C TYR A 302 -12.98 1.72 -5.94
N LEU A 303 -12.30 0.77 -6.59
CA LEU A 303 -12.06 0.74 -8.02
C LEU A 303 -11.57 2.10 -8.58
N GLY A 304 -10.38 2.59 -8.21
CA GLY A 304 -9.86 3.85 -8.77
C GLY A 304 -9.76 3.86 -10.30
N HIS A 305 -9.26 2.76 -10.88
CA HIS A 305 -8.92 2.59 -12.30
C HIS A 305 -9.57 1.38 -12.96
N GLU A 306 -10.73 0.94 -12.48
CA GLU A 306 -11.53 -0.13 -13.10
C GLU A 306 -10.82 -1.49 -13.16
N GLY A 307 -10.09 -1.82 -12.10
CA GLY A 307 -9.40 -3.10 -11.96
C GLY A 307 -8.03 -3.17 -12.61
N ASN A 308 -7.52 -2.05 -13.12
CA ASN A 308 -6.21 -1.96 -13.76
C ASN A 308 -5.07 -1.84 -12.74
N ASP A 309 -5.36 -1.44 -11.51
CA ASP A 309 -4.34 -1.30 -10.47
C ASP A 309 -4.14 -2.61 -9.68
N PRO A 310 -2.94 -2.83 -9.11
CA PRO A 310 -2.67 -4.00 -8.29
C PRO A 310 -3.65 -4.09 -7.11
N GLY A 311 -4.22 -5.27 -6.90
CA GLY A 311 -5.09 -5.53 -5.74
C GLY A 311 -6.41 -4.76 -5.72
N GLU A 312 -6.80 -4.03 -6.75
CA GLU A 312 -7.99 -3.13 -6.72
C GLU A 312 -9.31 -3.84 -6.32
N TYR A 313 -9.44 -5.13 -6.66
CA TYR A 313 -10.58 -5.98 -6.28
C TYR A 313 -10.47 -6.61 -4.88
N ASP A 314 -9.30 -6.58 -4.22
CA ASP A 314 -9.15 -7.05 -2.83
C ASP A 314 -10.15 -6.29 -1.92
N PRO A 315 -10.55 -6.88 -0.78
CA PRO A 315 -11.55 -6.23 0.06
C PRO A 315 -11.15 -4.82 0.48
N LEU A 316 -12.16 -3.97 0.67
CA LEU A 316 -11.94 -2.61 1.14
C LEU A 316 -11.50 -2.62 2.59
N VAL A 317 -10.60 -1.70 2.92
CA VAL A 317 -9.99 -1.55 4.24
C VAL A 317 -9.82 -0.08 4.56
N ALA A 318 -9.90 0.24 5.84
CA ALA A 318 -9.50 1.51 6.43
C ALA A 318 -8.79 1.21 7.76
N TYR A 319 -7.64 1.86 7.97
CA TYR A 319 -6.76 1.63 9.10
C TYR A 319 -6.28 2.97 9.66
N TRP A 320 -6.05 2.99 10.97
CA TRP A 320 -5.25 4.02 11.62
C TRP A 320 -3.86 3.46 11.95
N TYR A 321 -2.86 4.33 12.03
CA TYR A 321 -1.49 3.98 12.37
C TYR A 321 -0.91 4.98 13.35
N GLN A 322 -0.27 4.46 14.41
CA GLN A 322 0.45 5.26 15.39
C GLN A 322 1.93 4.91 15.40
N PHE A 323 2.79 5.92 15.39
CA PHE A 323 4.24 5.72 15.43
C PHE A 323 4.74 5.57 16.87
N ASP A 324 5.51 4.52 17.13
CA ASP A 324 6.22 4.33 18.39
C ASP A 324 7.67 4.79 18.20
N ALA A 325 8.02 5.96 18.72
CA ALA A 325 9.35 6.54 18.60
C ALA A 325 10.45 5.70 19.27
N GLN A 326 10.15 4.99 20.36
CA GLN A 326 11.14 4.16 21.05
C GLN A 326 11.51 2.92 20.23
N ARG A 327 10.51 2.29 19.62
CA ARG A 327 10.70 1.09 18.78
C ARG A 327 11.04 1.45 17.33
N ARG A 328 10.74 2.69 16.91
CA ARG A 328 10.75 3.17 15.52
C ARG A 328 9.88 2.30 14.62
N THR A 329 8.65 2.03 15.05
CA THR A 329 7.70 1.14 14.35
C THR A 329 6.30 1.70 14.35
N TRP A 330 5.49 1.27 13.39
CA TRP A 330 4.09 1.68 13.29
C TRP A 330 3.16 0.60 13.87
N GLN A 331 2.33 0.98 14.84
CA GLN A 331 1.20 0.18 15.27
C GLN A 331 0.02 0.45 14.35
N ARG A 332 -0.63 -0.62 13.87
CA ARG A 332 -1.85 -0.52 13.04
C ARG A 332 -3.07 -0.93 13.85
N GLY A 333 -4.12 -0.12 13.82
CA GLY A 333 -5.46 -0.52 14.25
C GLY A 333 -6.47 -0.53 13.10
N VAL A 334 -7.64 -1.11 13.36
CA VAL A 334 -8.67 -1.36 12.33
C VAL A 334 -9.82 -0.38 12.49
N ILE A 335 -10.10 0.38 11.43
CA ILE A 335 -11.31 1.21 11.30
C ILE A 335 -12.39 0.37 10.64
N SER A 336 -12.07 -0.25 9.49
CA SER A 336 -12.95 -1.20 8.81
C SER A 336 -12.14 -2.17 7.96
N ALA A 337 -12.55 -3.44 7.90
CA ALA A 337 -11.87 -4.44 7.09
C ALA A 337 -12.87 -5.43 6.46
N GLY A 338 -12.90 -5.45 5.12
CA GLY A 338 -13.78 -6.33 4.35
C GLY A 338 -15.23 -5.87 4.24
N GLY A 339 -15.56 -4.70 4.78
CA GLY A 339 -16.85 -4.05 4.64
C GLY A 339 -17.04 -3.37 3.27
N PRO A 340 -18.19 -2.71 3.05
CA PRO A 340 -18.51 -2.03 1.80
C PRO A 340 -17.86 -0.64 1.67
N ALA A 341 -17.31 -0.12 2.78
CA ALA A 341 -16.85 1.26 2.87
C ALA A 341 -15.51 1.47 2.14
N GLY A 342 -15.50 2.39 1.18
CA GLY A 342 -14.31 2.82 0.46
C GLY A 342 -13.84 4.19 0.96
N PHE A 343 -12.54 4.45 0.80
CA PHE A 343 -11.92 5.73 1.12
C PHE A 343 -11.58 6.44 -0.18
N GLY A 344 -12.41 7.42 -0.58
CA GLY A 344 -12.32 8.11 -1.87
C GLY A 344 -11.17 9.11 -1.97
N LEU A 345 -11.38 10.14 -2.79
CA LEU A 345 -10.36 11.14 -3.10
C LEU A 345 -10.25 12.24 -2.04
N ASP A 346 -11.33 12.50 -1.32
CA ASP A 346 -11.39 13.59 -0.37
C ASP A 346 -12.21 13.21 0.88
N PRO A 347 -11.73 12.23 1.66
CA PRO A 347 -12.30 11.87 2.95
C PRO A 347 -12.13 13.01 3.96
N LYS A 348 -12.88 12.96 5.07
CA LYS A 348 -12.82 13.97 6.14
C LYS A 348 -12.59 13.30 7.49
N ALA A 349 -11.82 13.95 8.35
CA ALA A 349 -11.71 13.67 9.77
C ALA A 349 -12.27 14.87 10.51
N ILE A 350 -13.38 14.68 11.23
CA ILE A 350 -14.12 15.75 11.91
C ILE A 350 -15.04 15.12 12.95
N ASP A 351 -15.26 15.78 14.06
CA ASP A 351 -16.31 15.42 15.04
C ASP A 351 -17.68 15.64 14.38
N LEU A 352 -18.30 14.57 13.87
CA LEU A 352 -19.49 14.67 13.01
C LEU A 352 -20.78 14.70 13.84
N ASP A 353 -20.81 14.05 15.00
CA ASP A 353 -21.97 14.01 15.89
C ASP A 353 -21.87 14.94 17.11
N GLY A 354 -20.74 15.64 17.26
CA GLY A 354 -20.54 16.68 18.27
C GLY A 354 -20.25 16.13 19.67
N ASP A 355 -19.80 14.87 19.77
CA ASP A 355 -19.53 14.23 21.06
C ASP A 355 -18.11 14.50 21.60
N GLY A 356 -17.25 15.12 20.78
CA GLY A 356 -15.90 15.54 21.11
C GLY A 356 -14.81 14.53 20.73
N ASP A 357 -15.13 13.42 20.08
CA ASP A 357 -14.15 12.58 19.39
C ASP A 357 -14.17 12.78 17.86
N ILE A 358 -13.05 12.48 17.21
CA ILE A 358 -12.92 12.70 15.77
C ILE A 358 -13.43 11.48 15.00
N ASP A 359 -14.48 11.70 14.22
CA ASP A 359 -15.03 10.73 13.27
C ASP A 359 -14.36 10.79 11.90
N LEU A 360 -14.72 9.82 11.04
CA LEU A 360 -14.30 9.81 9.65
C LEU A 360 -15.49 9.74 8.69
N VAL A 361 -15.43 10.50 7.60
CA VAL A 361 -16.34 10.39 6.45
C VAL A 361 -15.59 9.84 5.25
N GLY A 362 -15.99 8.66 4.78
CA GLY A 362 -15.43 7.98 3.60
C GLY A 362 -16.39 8.05 2.40
N PRO A 363 -16.29 9.06 1.53
CA PRO A 363 -17.02 9.07 0.26
C PRO A 363 -16.31 8.15 -0.74
N GLY A 364 -17.03 7.62 -1.71
CA GLY A 364 -16.42 6.88 -2.80
C GLY A 364 -17.43 6.27 -3.76
N ARG A 365 -16.90 5.57 -4.77
CA ARG A 365 -17.75 4.87 -5.74
C ARG A 365 -18.52 3.68 -5.15
N SER A 366 -18.22 3.28 -3.91
CA SER A 366 -18.98 2.26 -3.19
C SER A 366 -20.11 2.84 -2.33
N GLY A 367 -20.15 4.16 -2.13
CA GLY A 367 -21.15 4.84 -1.30
C GLY A 367 -20.54 5.96 -0.45
N ILE A 368 -21.34 6.50 0.46
CA ILE A 368 -20.92 7.43 1.51
C ILE A 368 -21.09 6.75 2.85
N TYR A 369 -20.02 6.72 3.62
CA TYR A 369 -19.95 6.03 4.89
C TYR A 369 -19.41 6.95 5.99
N TRP A 370 -19.97 6.82 7.18
CA TRP A 370 -19.49 7.47 8.39
C TRP A 370 -18.93 6.40 9.32
N PHE A 371 -17.70 6.60 9.77
CA PHE A 371 -17.07 5.78 10.79
C PHE A 371 -17.12 6.57 12.09
N GLU A 372 -18.14 6.27 12.91
CA GLU A 372 -18.32 6.83 14.26
C GLU A 372 -17.19 6.30 15.13
N ASN A 373 -16.37 7.18 15.68
CA ASN A 373 -15.39 6.86 16.69
C ASN A 373 -16.13 6.58 18.01
N LEU A 374 -15.64 5.61 18.77
CA LEU A 374 -16.31 5.08 19.95
C LEU A 374 -15.48 5.38 21.20
N LEU A 375 -14.66 6.43 21.17
CA LEU A 375 -13.84 6.80 22.32
C LEU A 375 -14.73 7.25 23.48
N VAL A 376 -15.82 7.98 23.17
CA VAL A 376 -16.79 8.47 24.15
C VAL A 376 -18.03 7.54 24.31
N GLY A 377 -18.15 6.49 23.48
CA GLY A 377 -19.28 5.54 23.48
C GLY A 377 -18.92 4.06 23.65
N LYS A 378 -19.72 3.26 24.37
CA LYS A 378 -19.51 1.79 24.46
C LYS A 378 -20.05 1.07 23.22
N GLY A 379 -19.30 1.05 22.12
CA GLY A 379 -19.62 0.26 20.94
C GLY A 379 -18.80 -1.03 20.81
N GLN A 380 -19.41 -2.08 20.24
CA GLN A 380 -18.74 -3.33 19.89
C GLN A 380 -18.05 -3.22 18.53
N ARG A 381 -16.83 -3.78 18.45
CA ARG A 381 -16.02 -3.87 17.23
C ARG A 381 -16.54 -4.93 16.25
N ASP A 382 -16.27 -4.72 14.97
CA ASP A 382 -16.42 -5.77 13.96
C ASP A 382 -15.44 -6.95 14.24
N PRO A 383 -15.90 -8.21 14.13
CA PRO A 383 -15.04 -9.37 14.33
C PRO A 383 -14.02 -9.51 13.19
N PRO A 384 -12.84 -10.10 13.46
CA PRO A 384 -11.85 -10.37 12.42
C PRO A 384 -12.38 -11.33 11.35
N PRO A 385 -11.80 -11.33 10.13
CA PRO A 385 -12.24 -12.21 9.04
C PRO A 385 -12.18 -13.69 9.44
N ARG A 386 -13.28 -14.40 9.26
CA ARG A 386 -13.38 -15.84 9.58
C ARG A 386 -12.66 -16.69 8.53
N ALA A 387 -11.83 -17.64 8.98
CA ALA A 387 -11.23 -18.65 8.10
C ALA A 387 -12.27 -19.72 7.72
N TRP A 388 -12.22 -20.18 6.47
CA TRP A 388 -13.15 -21.17 5.93
C TRP A 388 -12.44 -22.43 5.46
N ASP A 389 -13.09 -23.58 5.67
CA ASP A 389 -12.62 -24.86 5.14
C ASP A 389 -13.28 -25.18 3.79
N TYR A 390 -12.45 -25.68 2.88
CA TYR A 390 -12.82 -26.15 1.56
C TYR A 390 -12.46 -27.63 1.48
N ALA A 391 -13.44 -28.47 1.16
CA ALA A 391 -13.25 -29.93 1.12
C ALA A 391 -12.34 -30.36 -0.05
N ASP A 392 -12.29 -29.57 -1.11
CA ASP A 392 -11.48 -29.83 -2.30
C ASP A 392 -10.79 -28.54 -2.74
N HIS A 393 -9.48 -28.46 -2.48
CA HIS A 393 -8.65 -27.29 -2.83
C HIS A 393 -8.47 -27.10 -4.34
N ALA A 394 -8.78 -28.10 -5.17
CA ALA A 394 -8.78 -27.96 -6.63
C ALA A 394 -10.01 -27.17 -7.14
N GLN A 395 -11.08 -27.06 -6.34
CA GLN A 395 -12.29 -26.31 -6.69
C GLN A 395 -12.13 -24.81 -6.44
N LEU A 396 -11.31 -24.17 -7.29
CA LEU A 396 -11.01 -22.73 -7.21
C LEU A 396 -12.20 -21.83 -7.55
N ARG A 397 -13.25 -22.38 -8.19
CA ARG A 397 -14.44 -21.63 -8.63
C ARG A 397 -15.55 -21.55 -7.58
N ILE A 398 -15.23 -21.80 -6.32
CA ILE A 398 -16.16 -21.70 -5.20
C ILE A 398 -15.60 -20.72 -4.17
N VAL A 399 -16.44 -19.84 -3.65
CA VAL A 399 -16.16 -18.93 -2.54
C VAL A 399 -17.30 -19.01 -1.53
N ARG A 400 -17.04 -18.70 -0.26
CA ARG A 400 -18.07 -18.59 0.78
C ARG A 400 -18.39 -17.13 1.09
N ASP A 401 -19.66 -16.82 1.32
CA ASP A 401 -20.06 -15.51 1.86
C ASP A 401 -19.87 -15.44 3.38
N ALA A 402 -20.24 -14.31 4.00
CA ALA A 402 -20.12 -14.10 5.43
C ALA A 402 -20.94 -15.11 6.27
N ALA A 403 -22.03 -15.66 5.71
CA ALA A 403 -22.84 -16.72 6.33
C ALA A 403 -22.26 -18.13 6.09
N GLY A 404 -21.18 -18.27 5.31
CA GLY A 404 -20.55 -19.54 4.99
C GLY A 404 -21.19 -20.28 3.82
N LYS A 405 -22.18 -19.69 3.14
CA LYS A 405 -22.85 -20.30 2.00
C LYS A 405 -21.93 -20.25 0.79
N GLN A 406 -21.84 -21.37 0.07
CA GLN A 406 -21.04 -21.46 -1.15
C GLN A 406 -21.68 -20.69 -2.30
N GLN A 407 -20.83 -20.00 -3.05
CA GLN A 407 -21.15 -19.21 -4.23
C GLN A 407 -20.12 -19.51 -5.32
N ALA A 408 -20.52 -19.39 -6.58
CA ALA A 408 -19.60 -19.52 -7.70
C ALA A 408 -18.68 -18.29 -7.77
N VAL A 409 -17.39 -18.51 -8.04
CA VAL A 409 -16.47 -17.43 -8.40
C VAL A 409 -16.69 -17.08 -9.86
N ALA A 410 -17.42 -15.99 -10.10
CA ALA A 410 -17.78 -15.52 -11.44
C ALA A 410 -17.13 -14.18 -11.80
N THR A 411 -16.70 -13.41 -10.80
CA THR A 411 -16.14 -12.07 -10.96
C THR A 411 -14.76 -11.93 -10.31
N PRO A 412 -13.97 -10.91 -10.67
CA PRO A 412 -12.74 -10.57 -9.96
C PRO A 412 -12.94 -10.30 -8.45
N HIS A 413 -14.10 -9.75 -8.03
CA HIS A 413 -14.42 -9.55 -6.61
C HIS A 413 -14.63 -10.88 -5.86
N ASP A 414 -15.35 -11.82 -6.47
CA ASP A 414 -15.51 -13.17 -5.87
C ASP A 414 -14.16 -13.84 -5.70
N TRP A 415 -13.29 -13.70 -6.70
CA TRP A 415 -11.94 -14.25 -6.65
C TRP A 415 -11.10 -13.57 -5.57
N ALA A 416 -11.18 -12.26 -5.43
CA ALA A 416 -10.44 -11.53 -4.41
C ALA A 416 -10.86 -11.94 -2.98
N ARG A 417 -12.16 -12.18 -2.75
CA ARG A 417 -12.65 -12.79 -1.51
C ARG A 417 -12.09 -14.21 -1.33
N ARG A 418 -12.09 -15.03 -2.39
CA ARG A 418 -11.51 -16.37 -2.35
C ARG A 418 -10.01 -16.34 -2.02
N ARG A 419 -9.26 -15.39 -2.57
CA ARG A 419 -7.84 -15.15 -2.27
C ARG A 419 -7.63 -14.85 -0.79
N GLN A 420 -8.48 -14.05 -0.15
CA GLN A 420 -8.36 -13.82 1.30
C GLN A 420 -8.56 -15.09 2.12
N HIS A 421 -9.50 -15.96 1.73
CA HIS A 421 -9.65 -17.26 2.38
C HIS A 421 -8.39 -18.13 2.25
N ILE A 422 -7.72 -18.06 1.10
CA ILE A 422 -6.46 -18.77 0.83
C ILE A 422 -5.35 -18.23 1.74
N LEU A 423 -5.20 -16.90 1.86
CA LEU A 423 -4.21 -16.30 2.77
C LEU A 423 -4.48 -16.64 4.23
N ALA A 424 -5.75 -16.70 4.64
CA ALA A 424 -6.13 -17.17 5.97
C ALA A 424 -5.79 -18.66 6.17
N GLY A 425 -5.99 -19.51 5.15
CA GLY A 425 -5.58 -20.91 5.14
C GLY A 425 -4.06 -21.08 5.31
N LEU A 426 -3.28 -20.32 4.54
CA LEU A 426 -1.82 -20.29 4.66
C LEU A 426 -1.38 -19.89 6.08
N GLN A 427 -1.98 -18.85 6.66
CA GLN A 427 -1.66 -18.42 8.02
C GLN A 427 -2.08 -19.44 9.10
N ARG A 428 -3.13 -20.22 8.89
CA ARG A 428 -3.48 -21.32 9.81
C ARG A 428 -2.36 -22.36 9.85
N ALA A 429 -1.86 -22.77 8.69
CA ALA A 429 -0.81 -23.78 8.60
C ALA A 429 0.59 -23.30 8.94
N MET A 430 0.93 -22.05 8.60
CA MET A 430 2.28 -21.49 8.77
C MET A 430 2.40 -20.62 10.01
N GLY A 431 1.30 -20.20 10.63
CA GLY A 431 1.27 -19.15 11.64
C GLY A 431 0.85 -17.79 11.07
N PRO A 432 0.45 -16.84 11.94
CA PRO A 432 0.04 -15.51 11.51
C PRO A 432 1.21 -14.75 10.86
N LEU A 433 0.91 -13.93 9.86
CA LEU A 433 1.87 -12.96 9.34
C LEU A 433 2.17 -11.93 10.44
N PRO A 434 3.44 -11.51 10.63
CA PRO A 434 3.78 -10.50 11.62
C PRO A 434 3.06 -9.17 11.41
N ALA A 435 2.76 -8.49 12.51
CA ALA A 435 2.16 -7.15 12.51
C ALA A 435 3.17 -6.08 12.07
N THR A 436 2.68 -4.89 11.73
CA THR A 436 3.51 -3.72 11.37
C THR A 436 4.48 -3.30 12.48
N THR A 437 4.18 -3.62 13.75
CA THR A 437 5.07 -3.40 14.89
C THR A 437 6.35 -4.23 14.88
N GLN A 438 6.46 -5.25 14.02
CA GLN A 438 7.70 -6.01 13.82
C GLN A 438 8.61 -5.35 12.76
N ARG A 439 8.14 -4.32 12.06
CA ARG A 439 8.83 -3.69 10.93
C ARG A 439 9.81 -2.60 11.39
N VAL A 440 10.91 -3.01 12.02
CA VAL A 440 11.99 -2.11 12.50
C VAL A 440 12.82 -1.52 11.35
N PRO A 441 13.56 -0.41 11.55
CA PRO A 441 14.51 0.10 10.57
C PRO A 441 15.45 -0.99 10.05
N LEU A 442 15.66 -1.03 8.73
CA LEU A 442 16.41 -2.12 8.07
C LEU A 442 17.88 -2.19 8.48
N ASP A 443 18.48 -1.06 8.89
CA ASP A 443 19.86 -0.95 9.35
C ASP A 443 20.83 -1.83 8.55
N MET A 444 20.87 -1.66 7.22
CA MET A 444 21.71 -2.52 6.37
C MET A 444 23.20 -2.32 6.72
N GLN A 445 23.90 -3.41 7.03
CA GLN A 445 25.33 -3.44 7.29
C GLN A 445 26.04 -4.21 6.19
N VAL A 446 27.13 -3.65 5.67
CA VAL A 446 28.01 -4.30 4.69
C VAL A 446 29.21 -4.89 5.42
N HIS A 447 29.41 -6.21 5.31
CA HIS A 447 30.48 -6.95 5.99
C HIS A 447 31.68 -7.18 5.09
N ASP A 448 31.44 -7.40 3.81
CA ASP A 448 32.49 -7.64 2.81
C ASP A 448 32.04 -7.15 1.43
N THR A 449 33.01 -6.78 0.60
CA THR A 449 32.79 -6.38 -0.78
C THR A 449 33.77 -7.10 -1.69
N SER A 450 33.24 -7.82 -2.68
CA SER A 450 34.02 -8.45 -3.74
C SER A 450 33.59 -7.96 -5.11
N GLN A 451 34.54 -7.96 -6.04
CA GLN A 451 34.34 -7.53 -7.41
C GLN A 451 34.27 -8.74 -8.33
N THR A 452 33.30 -8.77 -9.23
CA THR A 452 33.27 -9.69 -10.38
C THR A 452 33.42 -8.89 -11.67
N THR A 453 33.52 -9.58 -12.80
CA THR A 453 33.59 -8.93 -14.13
C THR A 453 32.41 -7.99 -14.41
N TYR A 454 31.20 -8.32 -13.94
CA TYR A 454 29.96 -7.63 -14.35
C TYR A 454 29.23 -6.90 -13.22
N TYR A 455 29.52 -7.26 -11.97
CA TYR A 455 28.83 -6.69 -10.80
C TYR A 455 29.72 -6.69 -9.56
N ARG A 456 29.42 -5.80 -8.62
CA ARG A 456 29.96 -5.87 -7.25
C ARG A 456 29.05 -6.72 -6.40
N ARG A 457 29.63 -7.57 -5.55
CA ARG A 457 28.91 -8.42 -4.60
C ARG A 457 29.21 -7.94 -3.19
N LEU A 458 28.18 -7.55 -2.48
CA LEU A 458 28.24 -7.16 -1.08
C LEU A 458 27.74 -8.31 -0.22
N SER A 459 28.52 -8.76 0.76
CA SER A 459 28.01 -9.55 1.88
C SER A 459 27.36 -8.57 2.86
N ILE A 460 26.07 -8.72 3.12
CA ILE A 460 25.31 -7.80 3.96
C ILE A 460 24.52 -8.52 5.04
N SER A 461 24.09 -7.78 6.05
CA SER A 461 22.95 -8.17 6.89
C SER A 461 22.00 -7.00 7.07
N PHE A 462 20.71 -7.28 7.22
CA PHE A 462 19.69 -6.27 7.50
C PHE A 462 18.74 -6.77 8.59
N ALA A 463 18.24 -5.85 9.42
CA ALA A 463 17.27 -6.15 10.45
C ALA A 463 15.89 -6.41 9.83
N SER A 464 15.37 -7.62 10.04
CA SER A 464 14.00 -7.97 9.61
C SER A 464 12.96 -7.63 10.68
N GLU A 465 13.34 -7.77 11.95
CA GLU A 465 12.49 -7.57 13.13
C GLU A 465 13.37 -7.30 14.36
N PRO A 466 12.80 -6.90 15.52
CA PRO A 466 13.58 -6.62 16.72
C PRO A 466 14.48 -7.80 17.12
N GLY A 467 15.78 -7.54 17.23
CA GLY A 467 16.75 -8.53 17.72
C GLY A 467 17.17 -9.61 16.71
N ASP A 468 16.76 -9.52 15.44
CA ASP A 468 17.14 -10.48 14.41
C ASP A 468 17.59 -9.83 13.09
N ARG A 469 18.59 -10.43 12.45
CA ARG A 469 19.21 -9.91 11.23
C ARG A 469 19.40 -11.01 10.20
N VAL A 470 19.00 -10.73 8.97
CA VAL A 470 19.07 -11.66 7.84
C VAL A 470 20.39 -11.47 7.09
N PRO A 471 21.27 -12.48 7.04
CA PRO A 471 22.44 -12.46 6.16
C PRO A 471 22.02 -12.58 4.69
N ALA A 472 22.62 -11.79 3.81
CA ALA A 472 22.31 -11.82 2.38
C ALA A 472 23.53 -11.45 1.52
N PHE A 473 23.49 -11.82 0.24
CA PHE A 473 24.33 -11.20 -0.77
C PHE A 473 23.51 -10.18 -1.56
N LEU A 474 24.08 -9.00 -1.79
CA LEU A 474 23.54 -7.99 -2.70
C LEU A 474 24.48 -7.87 -3.91
N LEU A 475 23.98 -8.20 -5.10
CA LEU A 475 24.71 -8.17 -6.36
C LEU A 475 24.23 -6.95 -7.15
N ILE A 476 25.12 -6.00 -7.39
CA ILE A 476 24.82 -4.73 -8.06
C ILE A 476 25.65 -4.65 -9.35
N PRO A 477 25.01 -4.69 -10.54
CA PRO A 477 25.71 -4.57 -11.82
C PRO A 477 26.50 -3.26 -11.93
N HIS A 478 27.67 -3.30 -12.57
CA HIS A 478 28.54 -2.13 -12.71
C HIS A 478 27.97 -1.06 -13.63
N ASP A 479 27.36 -1.47 -14.74
CA ASP A 479 27.03 -0.59 -15.87
C ASP A 479 25.56 -0.15 -15.90
N LEU A 480 24.91 -0.02 -14.73
CA LEU A 480 23.53 0.49 -14.65
C LEU A 480 23.48 1.96 -15.08
N GLN A 481 22.91 2.22 -16.26
CA GLN A 481 22.70 3.59 -16.79
C GLN A 481 21.53 4.32 -16.13
N GLN A 482 20.59 3.55 -15.59
CA GLN A 482 19.41 4.02 -14.87
C GLN A 482 19.04 2.96 -13.83
N ARG A 483 18.05 3.27 -12.98
CA ARG A 483 17.43 2.29 -12.08
C ARG A 483 17.04 1.02 -12.84
N GLY A 484 17.57 -0.11 -12.38
CA GLY A 484 17.41 -1.41 -13.00
C GLY A 484 16.32 -2.25 -12.34
N PRO A 485 15.81 -3.30 -13.01
CA PRO A 485 14.94 -4.26 -12.37
C PRO A 485 15.68 -4.97 -11.23
N ALA A 486 14.95 -5.35 -10.19
CA ALA A 486 15.50 -6.10 -9.08
C ALA A 486 14.92 -7.51 -9.00
N MET A 487 15.69 -8.41 -8.41
CA MET A 487 15.30 -9.80 -8.21
C MET A 487 15.59 -10.24 -6.77
N LEU A 488 14.55 -10.74 -6.10
CA LEU A 488 14.71 -11.55 -4.91
C LEU A 488 15.05 -12.99 -5.33
N CYS A 489 16.25 -13.47 -5.01
CA CYS A 489 16.76 -14.78 -5.42
C CYS A 489 16.83 -15.73 -4.22
N LEU A 490 15.90 -16.70 -4.16
CA LEU A 490 15.72 -17.56 -2.99
C LEU A 490 16.35 -18.94 -3.22
N HIS A 491 17.28 -19.33 -2.35
CA HIS A 491 18.07 -20.57 -2.50
C HIS A 491 17.29 -21.85 -2.12
N GLN A 492 17.75 -22.97 -2.67
CA GLN A 492 17.31 -24.34 -2.36
C GLN A 492 17.87 -24.87 -1.02
N THR A 493 17.46 -26.07 -0.60
CA THR A 493 18.00 -26.76 0.58
C THR A 493 19.46 -27.18 0.36
N THR A 494 20.41 -26.28 0.67
CA THR A 494 21.86 -26.46 0.45
C THR A 494 22.64 -25.85 1.59
N GLY A 495 23.75 -26.47 2.02
CA GLY A 495 24.53 -26.01 3.16
C GLY A 495 25.10 -24.61 2.99
N ILE A 496 25.51 -24.26 1.76
CA ILE A 496 26.07 -22.94 1.43
C ILE A 496 25.01 -21.83 1.23
N GLY A 497 23.72 -22.16 1.42
CA GLY A 497 22.60 -21.23 1.36
C GLY A 497 22.62 -20.30 0.14
N LYS A 498 22.58 -18.99 0.40
CA LYS A 498 22.67 -17.89 -0.58
C LYS A 498 23.90 -17.95 -1.50
N GLY A 499 24.96 -18.67 -1.10
CA GLY A 499 26.17 -18.81 -1.90
C GLY A 499 25.96 -19.53 -3.23
N GLU A 500 25.08 -20.52 -3.29
CA GLU A 500 24.86 -21.29 -4.53
C GLU A 500 24.20 -20.41 -5.62
N PRO A 501 23.07 -19.71 -5.38
CA PRO A 501 22.53 -18.79 -6.38
C PRO A 501 23.48 -17.66 -6.76
N ALA A 502 24.29 -17.20 -5.81
CA ALA A 502 25.30 -16.15 -6.02
C ALA A 502 26.53 -16.61 -6.82
N GLY A 503 26.62 -17.90 -7.19
CA GLY A 503 27.70 -18.44 -8.02
C GLY A 503 28.99 -18.78 -7.25
N LEU A 504 28.90 -19.05 -5.94
CA LEU A 504 30.06 -19.33 -5.08
C LEU A 504 30.37 -20.82 -4.90
N GLY A 505 29.54 -21.71 -5.44
CA GLY A 505 29.73 -23.15 -5.33
C GLY A 505 28.49 -23.92 -5.79
N GLY A 506 28.49 -25.24 -5.57
CA GLY A 506 27.35 -26.08 -5.94
C GLY A 506 27.16 -26.26 -7.45
N ARG A 507 25.92 -26.43 -7.90
CA ARG A 507 25.58 -26.68 -9.30
C ARG A 507 25.47 -25.38 -10.08
N ARG A 508 26.19 -25.30 -11.22
CA ARG A 508 26.12 -24.16 -12.14
C ARG A 508 24.70 -23.85 -12.60
N THR A 509 23.86 -24.87 -12.73
CA THR A 509 22.46 -24.73 -13.13
C THR A 509 21.60 -23.97 -12.12
N LEU A 510 22.12 -23.74 -10.92
CA LEU A 510 21.44 -23.04 -9.83
C LEU A 510 22.06 -21.67 -9.55
N HIS A 511 22.99 -21.18 -10.38
CA HIS A 511 23.66 -19.88 -10.22
C HIS A 511 22.82 -18.71 -10.76
N TYR A 512 21.50 -18.76 -10.61
CA TYR A 512 20.59 -17.82 -11.29
C TYR A 512 20.70 -16.37 -10.79
N ALA A 513 21.13 -16.11 -9.56
CA ALA A 513 21.38 -14.73 -9.11
C ALA A 513 22.63 -14.14 -9.78
N HIS A 514 23.70 -14.94 -9.90
CA HIS A 514 24.90 -14.57 -10.66
C HIS A 514 24.55 -14.28 -12.13
N GLU A 515 23.80 -15.18 -12.76
CA GLU A 515 23.41 -15.05 -14.17
C GLU A 515 22.50 -13.83 -14.42
N LEU A 516 21.57 -13.52 -13.50
CA LEU A 516 20.71 -12.33 -13.59
C LEU A 516 21.48 -11.03 -13.33
N ALA A 517 22.42 -11.02 -12.38
CA ALA A 517 23.28 -9.86 -12.16
C ALA A 517 24.13 -9.53 -13.40
N ASN A 518 24.66 -10.55 -14.09
CA ASN A 518 25.35 -10.37 -15.37
C ASN A 518 24.44 -9.79 -16.49
N ARG A 519 23.12 -9.84 -16.30
CA ARG A 519 22.09 -9.34 -17.23
C ARG A 519 21.49 -7.99 -16.80
N GLY A 520 22.07 -7.32 -15.79
CA GLY A 520 21.64 -6.00 -15.35
C GLY A 520 20.54 -5.99 -14.29
N TYR A 521 20.28 -7.11 -13.61
CA TYR A 521 19.37 -7.14 -12.47
C TYR A 521 20.12 -6.88 -11.15
N VAL A 522 19.58 -6.01 -10.30
CA VAL A 522 20.03 -5.92 -8.90
C VAL A 522 19.47 -7.13 -8.15
N CYS A 523 20.34 -8.03 -7.69
CA CYS A 523 19.89 -9.28 -7.06
C CYS A 523 20.14 -9.26 -5.55
N LEU A 524 19.11 -9.52 -4.76
CA LEU A 524 19.22 -9.76 -3.32
C LEU A 524 19.01 -11.25 -3.05
N VAL A 525 19.98 -11.88 -2.39
CA VAL A 525 20.05 -13.32 -2.15
C VAL A 525 20.11 -13.57 -0.64
N PRO A 526 18.97 -13.58 0.08
CA PRO A 526 18.96 -13.81 1.52
C PRO A 526 19.13 -15.29 1.86
N ASP A 527 19.70 -15.57 3.03
CA ASP A 527 19.65 -16.90 3.63
C ASP A 527 18.28 -17.19 4.23
N TYR A 528 17.83 -18.43 4.05
CA TYR A 528 16.69 -19.02 4.73
C TYR A 528 17.08 -19.37 6.18
N PRO A 529 16.17 -19.26 7.17
CA PRO A 529 16.43 -19.67 8.55
C PRO A 529 17.14 -21.05 8.68
N SER A 530 18.29 -21.07 9.35
CA SER A 530 19.17 -22.24 9.55
C SER A 530 19.96 -22.73 8.31
N PHE A 531 20.17 -21.89 7.30
CA PHE A 531 21.04 -22.16 6.16
C PHE A 531 22.08 -21.06 5.97
N GLY A 532 23.16 -21.38 5.25
CA GLY A 532 24.26 -20.44 5.02
C GLY A 532 24.81 -19.89 6.32
N ASP A 533 24.81 -18.57 6.45
CA ASP A 533 25.32 -17.88 7.64
C ASP A 533 24.22 -17.60 8.67
N TYR A 534 22.98 -18.00 8.39
CA TYR A 534 21.83 -17.65 9.22
C TYR A 534 21.52 -18.72 10.26
N VAL A 535 22.14 -18.59 11.42
CA VAL A 535 21.85 -19.43 12.59
C VAL A 535 20.49 -19.01 13.17
N TYR A 536 19.53 -19.93 13.17
CA TYR A 536 18.19 -19.70 13.69
C TYR A 536 17.74 -20.87 14.55
N ASP A 537 17.25 -20.58 15.76
CA ASP A 537 16.76 -21.57 16.73
C ASP A 537 15.23 -21.53 16.77
N PHE A 538 14.58 -22.50 16.12
CA PHE A 538 13.12 -22.60 16.10
C PHE A 538 12.47 -22.90 17.46
N GLN A 539 13.22 -23.35 18.48
CA GLN A 539 12.65 -23.55 19.81
C GLN A 539 12.63 -22.26 20.62
N ARG A 540 13.71 -21.48 20.56
CA ARG A 540 13.83 -20.21 21.30
C ARG A 540 13.26 -19.01 20.56
N GLN A 541 13.53 -18.90 19.25
CA GLN A 541 13.06 -17.80 18.40
C GLN A 541 11.74 -18.16 17.71
N GLY A 542 11.48 -19.45 17.48
CA GLY A 542 10.19 -19.92 16.95
C GLY A 542 9.03 -19.86 17.95
N SER A 543 9.23 -19.44 19.21
CA SER A 543 8.09 -19.05 20.06
C SER A 543 7.30 -17.88 19.48
N HIS A 544 7.94 -17.03 18.67
CA HIS A 544 7.29 -15.92 17.97
C HIS A 544 6.67 -16.34 16.62
N TYR A 545 7.16 -17.43 16.02
CA TYR A 545 6.70 -17.92 14.71
C TYR A 545 6.29 -19.37 14.78
N ALA A 546 5.06 -19.68 14.41
CA ALA A 546 4.60 -21.07 14.37
C ALA A 546 5.36 -21.95 13.35
N SER A 547 6.13 -21.34 12.43
CA SER A 547 6.81 -22.06 11.36
C SER A 547 7.98 -21.27 10.77
N GLY A 548 9.03 -21.96 10.31
CA GLY A 548 10.11 -21.36 9.54
C GLY A 548 9.67 -20.82 8.18
N SER A 549 8.62 -21.39 7.59
CA SER A 549 7.99 -20.84 6.38
C SER A 549 7.49 -19.42 6.60
N MET A 550 6.76 -19.14 7.70
CA MET A 550 6.26 -17.78 7.96
C MET A 550 7.39 -16.80 8.29
N LYS A 551 8.40 -17.26 9.04
CA LYS A 551 9.61 -16.46 9.29
C LYS A 551 10.33 -16.09 8.00
N ALA A 552 10.50 -17.05 7.08
CA ALA A 552 11.14 -16.80 5.79
C ALA A 552 10.31 -15.86 4.90
N ILE A 553 8.97 -16.00 4.90
CA ILE A 553 8.08 -15.05 4.21
C ILE A 553 8.29 -13.64 4.76
N TRP A 554 8.30 -13.47 6.08
CA TRP A 554 8.56 -12.16 6.70
C TRP A 554 9.92 -11.59 6.30
N ASN A 555 10.99 -12.37 6.40
CA ASN A 555 12.33 -11.97 5.99
C ASN A 555 12.36 -11.52 4.52
N ASN A 556 11.61 -12.20 3.65
CA ASN A 556 11.52 -11.87 2.24
C ASN A 556 10.70 -10.58 1.98
N LEU A 557 9.62 -10.34 2.73
CA LEU A 557 8.90 -9.05 2.70
C LEU A 557 9.86 -7.90 3.06
N ARG A 558 10.66 -8.09 4.11
CA ARG A 558 11.70 -7.15 4.54
C ARG A 558 12.84 -7.00 3.53
N ALA A 559 13.17 -8.07 2.80
CA ALA A 559 14.12 -8.02 1.69
C ALA A 559 13.60 -7.17 0.52
N VAL A 560 12.30 -7.23 0.21
CA VAL A 560 11.67 -6.35 -0.79
C VAL A 560 11.66 -4.90 -0.30
N ASP A 561 11.43 -4.66 1.00
CA ASP A 561 11.57 -3.31 1.57
C ASP A 561 12.97 -2.77 1.37
N LEU A 562 14.01 -3.57 1.63
CA LEU A 562 15.40 -3.20 1.40
C LEU A 562 15.67 -2.86 -0.07
N LEU A 563 15.22 -3.70 -1.00
CA LEU A 563 15.36 -3.43 -2.44
C LEU A 563 14.75 -2.08 -2.83
N GLN A 564 13.60 -1.70 -2.26
CA GLN A 564 12.96 -0.42 -2.56
C GLN A 564 13.71 0.81 -2.00
N THR A 565 14.65 0.62 -1.07
CA THR A 565 15.52 1.70 -0.55
C THR A 565 16.76 1.96 -1.42
N LEU A 566 17.12 1.02 -2.30
CA LEU A 566 18.35 1.12 -3.09
C LEU A 566 18.18 2.09 -4.27
N SER A 567 19.15 2.99 -4.43
CA SER A 567 19.19 3.96 -5.53
C SER A 567 19.26 3.34 -6.92
N GLU A 568 19.78 2.11 -7.02
CA GLU A 568 19.95 1.34 -8.24
C GLU A 568 18.70 0.59 -8.69
N VAL A 569 17.65 0.53 -7.86
CA VAL A 569 16.46 -0.30 -8.08
C VAL A 569 15.28 0.52 -8.58
N ASP A 570 14.68 0.08 -9.69
CA ASP A 570 13.34 0.50 -10.07
C ASP A 570 12.33 -0.22 -9.18
N ARG A 571 11.68 0.56 -8.30
CA ARG A 571 10.79 0.09 -7.25
C ARG A 571 9.52 -0.58 -7.79
N ASP A 572 9.17 -0.34 -9.06
CA ASP A 572 8.03 -0.95 -9.75
C ASP A 572 8.41 -2.22 -10.53
N ARG A 573 9.70 -2.58 -10.58
CA ARG A 573 10.23 -3.72 -11.36
C ARG A 573 10.97 -4.73 -10.49
N ILE A 574 10.28 -5.22 -9.45
CA ILE A 574 10.81 -6.26 -8.54
C ILE A 574 10.19 -7.62 -8.87
N GLY A 575 11.03 -8.61 -9.16
CA GLY A 575 10.64 -10.02 -9.32
C GLY A 575 11.13 -10.93 -8.20
N CYS A 576 10.68 -12.18 -8.21
CA CYS A 576 11.18 -13.22 -7.31
C CYS A 576 11.45 -14.52 -8.08
N ILE A 577 12.60 -15.14 -7.84
CA ILE A 577 13.03 -16.41 -8.45
C ILE A 577 13.58 -17.35 -7.39
N GLY A 578 13.25 -18.64 -7.49
CA GLY A 578 13.85 -19.63 -6.61
C GLY A 578 13.74 -21.06 -7.11
N HIS A 579 14.57 -21.92 -6.51
CA HIS A 579 14.62 -23.36 -6.81
C HIS A 579 14.33 -24.19 -5.55
N SER A 580 13.55 -25.28 -5.68
CA SER A 580 13.25 -26.21 -4.58
C SER A 580 12.64 -25.50 -3.36
N LEU A 581 13.34 -25.47 -2.21
CA LEU A 581 13.02 -24.61 -1.06
C LEU A 581 12.68 -23.17 -1.49
N GLY A 582 13.58 -22.53 -2.24
CA GLY A 582 13.35 -21.21 -2.77
C GLY A 582 12.21 -21.13 -3.79
N GLY A 583 11.92 -22.24 -4.48
CA GLY A 583 10.85 -22.34 -5.46
C GLY A 583 9.46 -22.22 -4.84
N HIS A 584 9.15 -22.94 -3.75
CA HIS A 584 7.90 -22.69 -3.02
C HIS A 584 7.95 -21.41 -2.20
N ASN A 585 9.12 -21.04 -1.65
CA ASN A 585 9.23 -19.81 -0.88
C ASN A 585 8.93 -18.58 -1.75
N ALA A 586 9.30 -18.60 -3.03
CA ALA A 586 8.93 -17.56 -4.00
C ALA A 586 7.40 -17.47 -4.18
N LEU A 587 6.71 -18.62 -4.25
CA LEU A 587 5.25 -18.67 -4.37
C LEU A 587 4.55 -18.16 -3.09
N PHE A 588 4.98 -18.63 -1.92
CA PHE A 588 4.39 -18.20 -0.65
C PHE A 588 4.64 -16.72 -0.38
N THR A 589 5.88 -16.25 -0.58
CA THR A 589 6.23 -14.84 -0.43
C THR A 589 5.38 -13.98 -1.36
N ALA A 590 5.28 -14.34 -2.65
CA ALA A 590 4.46 -13.59 -3.60
C ALA A 590 2.96 -13.64 -3.27
N ALA A 591 2.46 -14.68 -2.61
CA ALA A 591 1.07 -14.72 -2.16
C ALA A 591 0.77 -13.59 -1.15
N PHE A 592 1.70 -13.32 -0.23
CA PHE A 592 1.59 -12.26 0.78
C PHE A 592 2.08 -10.88 0.31
N ASP A 593 3.04 -10.83 -0.63
CA ASP A 593 3.61 -9.57 -1.13
C ASP A 593 3.24 -9.35 -2.61
N GLN A 594 2.30 -8.44 -2.83
CA GLN A 594 1.85 -8.08 -4.18
C GLN A 594 2.78 -7.11 -4.92
N ARG A 595 3.82 -6.58 -4.25
CA ARG A 595 4.85 -5.74 -4.89
C ARG A 595 5.74 -6.55 -5.84
N ILE A 596 5.87 -7.85 -5.58
CA ILE A 596 6.53 -8.80 -6.49
C ILE A 596 5.68 -8.93 -7.76
N ARG A 597 6.21 -8.42 -8.88
CA ARG A 597 5.52 -8.31 -10.17
C ARG A 597 5.56 -9.58 -10.99
N VAL A 598 6.66 -10.33 -10.93
CA VAL A 598 6.89 -11.54 -11.71
C VAL A 598 7.52 -12.60 -10.84
N ILE A 599 7.04 -13.84 -10.96
CA ILE A 599 7.48 -14.97 -10.14
C ILE A 599 8.05 -16.07 -11.05
N VAL A 600 9.21 -16.61 -10.68
CA VAL A 600 9.79 -17.82 -11.29
C VAL A 600 9.97 -18.87 -10.20
N THR A 601 9.30 -20.00 -10.37
CA THR A 601 9.43 -21.15 -9.47
C THR A 601 10.00 -22.34 -10.23
N SER A 602 11.11 -22.87 -9.73
CA SER A 602 11.79 -24.03 -10.31
C SER A 602 11.76 -25.19 -9.32
N CYS A 603 11.18 -26.32 -9.72
CA CYS A 603 11.04 -27.50 -8.86
C CYS A 603 10.47 -27.16 -7.47
N GLY A 604 9.52 -26.22 -7.40
CA GLY A 604 9.13 -25.62 -6.12
C GLY A 604 8.01 -26.38 -5.40
N PHE A 605 7.14 -27.07 -6.13
CA PHE A 605 5.89 -27.57 -5.58
C PHE A 605 5.31 -28.74 -6.37
N THR A 606 4.39 -29.46 -5.73
CA THR A 606 3.35 -30.28 -6.35
C THR A 606 2.12 -30.26 -5.44
N ALA A 607 0.95 -30.68 -5.93
CA ALA A 607 -0.25 -30.78 -5.07
C ALA A 607 0.02 -31.70 -3.86
N PHE A 608 -0.56 -31.44 -2.70
CA PHE A 608 -0.20 -32.19 -1.49
C PHE A 608 -0.49 -33.69 -1.61
N HIS A 609 -1.59 -34.10 -2.24
CA HIS A 609 -1.87 -35.52 -2.52
C HIS A 609 -0.87 -36.18 -3.47
N HIS A 610 -0.10 -35.40 -4.22
CA HIS A 610 0.93 -35.88 -5.15
C HIS A 610 2.34 -35.80 -4.57
N TYR A 611 2.52 -35.18 -3.40
CA TYR A 611 3.80 -35.13 -2.71
C TYR A 611 4.04 -36.48 -2.01
N TYR A 612 4.93 -37.31 -2.57
CA TYR A 612 5.19 -38.68 -2.11
C TYR A 612 3.90 -39.48 -1.84
N ASP A 613 2.93 -39.40 -2.76
CA ASP A 613 1.60 -40.02 -2.64
C ASP A 613 0.84 -39.59 -1.36
N GLY A 614 0.89 -38.29 -1.03
CA GLY A 614 0.20 -37.69 0.11
C GLY A 614 0.98 -37.74 1.43
N LYS A 615 2.26 -38.16 1.41
CA LYS A 615 3.09 -38.26 2.61
C LYS A 615 3.78 -36.93 2.91
N LEU A 616 3.13 -36.10 3.73
CA LEU A 616 3.55 -34.71 4.00
C LEU A 616 4.71 -34.55 4.99
N ALA A 617 5.34 -35.63 5.46
CA ALA A 617 6.41 -35.57 6.47
C ALA A 617 7.59 -34.64 6.07
N GLY A 618 7.89 -34.50 4.77
CA GLY A 618 8.92 -33.58 4.30
C GLY A 618 8.62 -32.09 4.56
N TRP A 619 7.35 -31.74 4.80
CA TRP A 619 6.91 -30.37 5.08
C TRP A 619 6.82 -30.05 6.58
N THR A 620 7.07 -31.00 7.48
CA THR A 620 6.68 -30.84 8.90
C THR A 620 7.83 -30.51 9.84
N SER A 621 9.06 -30.38 9.34
CA SER A 621 10.15 -29.91 10.19
C SER A 621 9.89 -28.46 10.66
N PRO A 622 10.49 -28.01 11.78
CA PRO A 622 10.35 -26.63 12.25
C PRO A 622 10.76 -25.57 11.22
N ARG A 623 11.70 -25.91 10.32
CA ARG A 623 12.09 -25.08 9.18
C ARG A 623 10.95 -24.85 8.19
N TYR A 624 9.99 -25.77 8.08
CA TYR A 624 8.86 -25.69 7.16
C TYR A 624 7.58 -25.36 7.92
N MET A 625 6.63 -26.30 8.01
CA MET A 625 5.28 -26.12 8.56
C MET A 625 4.94 -27.24 9.58
N PRO A 626 5.43 -27.14 10.83
CA PRO A 626 5.26 -28.21 11.83
C PRO A 626 3.79 -28.51 12.17
N ARG A 627 2.89 -27.51 12.08
CA ARG A 627 1.44 -27.71 12.29
C ARG A 627 0.83 -28.77 11.38
N ILE A 628 1.41 -29.05 10.21
CA ILE A 628 0.96 -30.16 9.34
C ILE A 628 1.00 -31.50 10.09
N ALA A 629 2.03 -31.75 10.89
CA ALA A 629 2.12 -32.99 11.66
C ALA A 629 1.14 -32.99 12.84
N HIS A 630 1.12 -31.91 13.63
CA HIS A 630 0.47 -31.93 14.94
C HIS A 630 -1.01 -31.51 14.91
N GLU A 631 -1.39 -30.59 14.02
CA GLU A 631 -2.77 -30.07 13.90
C GLU A 631 -3.55 -30.75 12.77
N TYR A 632 -2.86 -31.16 11.70
CA TYR A 632 -3.47 -31.76 10.51
C TYR A 632 -3.12 -33.24 10.32
N ALA A 633 -2.43 -33.86 11.29
CA ALA A 633 -2.10 -35.29 11.32
C ALA A 633 -1.40 -35.81 10.05
N ASN A 634 -0.57 -34.99 9.41
CA ASN A 634 0.08 -35.26 8.12
C ASN A 634 -0.89 -35.60 6.98
N SER A 635 -2.18 -35.26 7.11
CA SER A 635 -3.19 -35.57 6.11
C SER A 635 -3.35 -34.40 5.13
N PRO A 636 -3.17 -34.61 3.82
CA PRO A 636 -3.40 -33.58 2.82
C PRO A 636 -4.85 -33.07 2.80
N ASP A 637 -5.82 -33.89 3.22
CA ASP A 637 -7.25 -33.50 3.31
C ASP A 637 -7.56 -32.54 4.47
N ARG A 638 -6.64 -32.43 5.43
CA ARG A 638 -6.80 -31.60 6.63
C ARG A 638 -5.99 -30.31 6.58
N VAL A 639 -5.01 -30.20 5.68
CA VAL A 639 -4.22 -28.97 5.53
C VAL A 639 -5.15 -27.89 4.96
N PRO A 640 -5.20 -26.68 5.56
CA PRO A 640 -6.19 -25.66 5.21
C PRO A 640 -5.93 -24.94 3.87
N PHE A 641 -5.00 -25.44 3.05
CA PHE A 641 -4.69 -24.94 1.71
C PHE A 641 -4.00 -26.05 0.88
N ASP A 642 -3.92 -25.86 -0.44
CA ASP A 642 -3.03 -26.63 -1.33
C ASP A 642 -2.38 -25.69 -2.39
N PHE A 643 -1.36 -26.16 -3.12
CA PHE A 643 -0.70 -25.41 -4.19
C PHE A 643 -1.63 -25.05 -5.37
N TYR A 644 -2.78 -25.71 -5.53
CA TYR A 644 -3.86 -25.25 -6.41
C TYR A 644 -4.22 -23.79 -6.13
N GLU A 645 -4.43 -23.49 -4.85
CA GLU A 645 -4.84 -22.18 -4.35
C GLU A 645 -3.67 -21.20 -4.33
N VAL A 646 -2.46 -21.65 -3.95
CA VAL A 646 -1.27 -20.79 -3.89
C VAL A 646 -0.95 -20.21 -5.26
N VAL A 647 -0.88 -21.04 -6.30
CA VAL A 647 -0.57 -20.56 -7.67
C VAL A 647 -1.69 -19.68 -8.20
N ALA A 648 -2.94 -20.03 -7.93
CA ALA A 648 -4.08 -19.21 -8.36
C ALA A 648 -4.11 -17.84 -7.65
N ALA A 649 -3.73 -17.75 -6.39
CA ALA A 649 -3.68 -16.51 -5.60
C ALA A 649 -2.68 -15.48 -6.14
N LEU A 650 -1.80 -15.87 -7.07
CA LEU A 650 -0.88 -14.99 -7.76
C LEU A 650 -1.52 -14.26 -8.95
N ALA A 651 -2.64 -14.75 -9.48
CA ALA A 651 -3.33 -14.14 -10.61
C ALA A 651 -3.71 -12.67 -10.31
N PRO A 652 -3.50 -11.73 -11.25
CA PRO A 652 -3.08 -11.93 -12.65
C PRO A 652 -1.56 -11.89 -12.88
N ARG A 653 -0.72 -11.87 -11.83
CA ARG A 653 0.72 -11.63 -11.99
C ARG A 653 1.41 -12.75 -12.78
N PRO A 654 2.37 -12.41 -13.66
CA PRO A 654 3.16 -13.38 -14.42
C PRO A 654 3.89 -14.41 -13.55
N VAL A 655 3.66 -15.69 -13.80
CA VAL A 655 4.32 -16.83 -13.15
C VAL A 655 4.92 -17.76 -14.21
N PHE A 656 6.21 -18.06 -14.05
CA PHE A 656 6.93 -19.07 -14.84
C PHE A 656 7.27 -20.27 -13.96
N ILE A 657 6.90 -21.47 -14.40
CA ILE A 657 7.08 -22.72 -13.67
C ILE A 657 8.03 -23.62 -14.45
N ASN A 658 9.14 -24.03 -13.85
CA ASN A 658 9.95 -25.16 -14.30
C ASN A 658 9.60 -26.40 -13.46
N ALA A 659 9.04 -27.43 -14.09
CA ALA A 659 8.60 -28.67 -13.44
C ALA A 659 9.12 -29.90 -14.21
N PRO A 660 10.36 -30.34 -13.95
CA PRO A 660 10.97 -31.46 -14.63
C PRO A 660 10.17 -32.77 -14.50
N VAL A 661 10.10 -33.55 -15.57
CA VAL A 661 9.27 -34.76 -15.59
C VAL A 661 9.84 -35.92 -14.74
N ARG A 662 11.14 -35.89 -14.41
CA ARG A 662 11.81 -36.89 -13.56
C ARG A 662 12.18 -36.32 -12.18
N ASP A 663 11.51 -35.26 -11.73
CA ASP A 663 11.67 -34.75 -10.38
C ASP A 663 11.12 -35.76 -9.35
N SER A 664 12.00 -36.28 -8.49
CA SER A 664 11.66 -37.29 -7.48
C SER A 664 11.03 -36.71 -6.21
N ASN A 665 11.05 -35.39 -6.05
CA ASN A 665 10.49 -34.70 -4.89
C ASN A 665 9.10 -34.14 -5.22
N PHE A 666 8.99 -33.47 -6.36
CA PHE A 666 7.76 -32.82 -6.79
C PHE A 666 7.19 -33.48 -8.04
N ALA A 667 6.26 -34.42 -7.84
CA ALA A 667 5.66 -35.17 -8.94
C ALA A 667 5.00 -34.23 -9.97
N VAL A 668 5.48 -34.28 -11.22
CA VAL A 668 4.99 -33.42 -12.32
C VAL A 668 3.49 -33.59 -12.59
N THR A 669 2.93 -34.75 -12.27
CA THR A 669 1.48 -35.03 -12.42
C THR A 669 0.64 -34.10 -11.55
N GLY A 670 1.05 -33.83 -10.31
CA GLY A 670 0.38 -32.87 -9.44
C GLY A 670 0.57 -31.44 -9.91
N VAL A 671 1.76 -31.07 -10.40
CA VAL A 671 2.00 -29.75 -10.99
C VAL A 671 1.08 -29.48 -12.17
N ARG A 672 0.92 -30.44 -13.10
CA ARG A 672 0.01 -30.31 -14.25
C ARG A 672 -1.44 -30.07 -13.82
N LYS A 673 -1.90 -30.74 -12.76
CA LYS A 673 -3.24 -30.52 -12.19
C LYS A 673 -3.38 -29.10 -11.62
N VAL A 674 -2.39 -28.65 -10.83
CA VAL A 674 -2.36 -27.29 -10.26
C VAL A 674 -2.42 -26.24 -11.37
N VAL A 675 -1.55 -26.34 -12.37
CA VAL A 675 -1.50 -25.40 -13.51
C VAL A 675 -2.83 -25.40 -14.26
N THR A 676 -3.46 -26.57 -14.46
CA THR A 676 -4.76 -26.67 -15.14
C THR A 676 -5.85 -25.90 -14.40
N GLN A 677 -5.95 -26.06 -13.08
CA GLN A 677 -6.95 -25.33 -12.30
C GLN A 677 -6.63 -23.83 -12.19
N ALA A 678 -5.38 -23.48 -11.92
CA ALA A 678 -4.97 -22.08 -11.81
C ALA A 678 -5.24 -21.29 -13.10
N LYS A 679 -5.05 -21.90 -14.28
CA LYS A 679 -5.40 -21.30 -15.59
C LYS A 679 -6.84 -20.80 -15.67
N LEU A 680 -7.78 -21.46 -15.01
CA LEU A 680 -9.19 -21.04 -14.99
C LEU A 680 -9.38 -19.69 -14.31
N ILE A 681 -8.55 -19.39 -13.31
CA ILE A 681 -8.55 -18.13 -12.58
C ILE A 681 -7.77 -17.05 -13.35
N TYR A 682 -6.63 -17.40 -13.95
CA TYR A 682 -5.93 -16.48 -14.84
C TYR A 682 -6.81 -16.05 -16.02
N GLN A 683 -7.62 -16.96 -16.58
CA GLN A 683 -8.61 -16.64 -17.61
C GLN A 683 -9.71 -15.71 -17.08
N LEU A 684 -10.26 -15.98 -15.88
CA LEU A 684 -11.24 -15.10 -15.23
C LEU A 684 -10.69 -13.67 -15.05
N ARG A 685 -9.39 -13.56 -14.78
CA ARG A 685 -8.68 -12.28 -14.59
C ARG A 685 -8.15 -11.66 -15.90
N GLY A 686 -8.50 -12.22 -17.06
CA GLY A 686 -8.08 -11.71 -18.37
C GLY A 686 -6.58 -11.83 -18.65
N ALA A 687 -5.88 -12.73 -17.94
CA ALA A 687 -4.41 -12.84 -17.95
C ALA A 687 -3.94 -14.25 -18.30
N SER A 688 -4.61 -14.94 -19.24
CA SER A 688 -4.31 -16.34 -19.60
C SER A 688 -2.86 -16.58 -20.04
N ASP A 689 -2.20 -15.57 -20.60
CA ASP A 689 -0.81 -15.59 -21.06
C ASP A 689 0.21 -15.32 -19.93
N ALA A 690 -0.24 -15.07 -18.71
CA ALA A 690 0.59 -14.77 -17.54
C ALA A 690 0.93 -16.01 -16.70
N LEU A 691 0.46 -17.22 -17.06
CA LEU A 691 0.84 -18.46 -16.39
C LEU A 691 1.48 -19.43 -17.39
N ARG A 692 2.81 -19.60 -17.29
CA ARG A 692 3.60 -20.47 -18.15
C ARG A 692 4.24 -21.60 -17.34
N ALA A 693 4.18 -22.82 -17.84
CA ALA A 693 4.83 -23.98 -17.25
C ALA A 693 5.61 -24.77 -18.31
N GLU A 694 6.86 -25.11 -17.98
CA GLU A 694 7.78 -25.92 -18.76
C GLU A 694 8.06 -27.25 -18.06
N TYR A 695 8.15 -28.33 -18.85
CA TYR A 695 8.28 -29.69 -18.33
C TYR A 695 9.50 -30.40 -18.95
N PRO A 696 10.74 -30.02 -18.61
CA PRO A 696 11.93 -30.58 -19.24
C PRO A 696 12.17 -32.04 -18.85
N GLU A 697 12.82 -32.79 -19.76
CA GLU A 697 13.31 -34.16 -19.56
C GLU A 697 14.55 -34.23 -18.65
N SER A 698 14.41 -33.73 -17.42
CA SER A 698 15.47 -33.66 -16.41
C SER A 698 14.97 -34.12 -15.04
N ALA A 699 15.90 -34.33 -14.11
CA ALA A 699 15.61 -34.64 -12.71
C ALA A 699 15.32 -33.34 -11.93
N HIS A 700 15.51 -33.33 -10.61
CA HIS A 700 15.36 -32.14 -9.76
C HIS A 700 16.47 -31.10 -10.04
N ASP A 701 16.29 -30.32 -11.11
CA ASP A 701 17.27 -29.36 -11.62
C ASP A 701 16.59 -28.20 -12.39
N PHE A 702 17.36 -27.17 -12.73
CA PHE A 702 16.91 -26.03 -13.53
C PHE A 702 17.75 -25.92 -14.81
N PRO A 703 17.47 -26.67 -15.87
CA PRO A 703 18.36 -26.75 -17.05
C PRO A 703 18.55 -25.42 -17.78
N ASP A 704 19.71 -25.22 -18.41
CA ASP A 704 20.10 -23.96 -19.06
C ASP A 704 19.06 -23.43 -20.05
N THR A 705 18.51 -24.29 -20.92
CA THR A 705 17.50 -23.87 -21.91
C THR A 705 16.21 -23.34 -21.27
N ILE A 706 15.79 -23.93 -20.15
CA ILE A 706 14.61 -23.49 -19.41
C ILE A 706 14.94 -22.22 -18.61
N ARG A 707 16.15 -22.11 -18.09
CA ARG A 707 16.64 -20.96 -17.34
C ARG A 707 16.76 -19.72 -18.23
N GLU A 708 17.27 -19.85 -19.45
CA GLU A 708 17.23 -18.78 -20.46
C GLU A 708 15.80 -18.38 -20.86
N ALA A 709 14.88 -19.35 -20.97
CA ALA A 709 13.47 -19.06 -21.23
C ALA A 709 12.83 -18.27 -20.07
N ALA A 710 13.19 -18.60 -18.82
CA ALA A 710 12.76 -17.85 -17.64
C ALA A 710 13.35 -16.43 -17.63
N TYR A 711 14.62 -16.24 -18.02
CA TYR A 711 15.23 -14.91 -18.13
C TYR A 711 14.60 -14.05 -19.22
N LYS A 712 14.26 -14.65 -20.37
CA LYS A 712 13.46 -13.98 -21.39
C LYS A 712 12.10 -13.56 -20.83
N TRP A 713 11.43 -14.45 -20.11
CA TRP A 713 10.15 -14.15 -19.47
C TRP A 713 10.26 -12.99 -18.48
N LEU A 714 11.29 -12.97 -17.63
CA LEU A 714 11.54 -11.88 -16.69
C LEU A 714 11.75 -10.55 -17.42
N ARG A 715 12.59 -10.52 -18.46
CA ARG A 715 12.86 -9.30 -19.24
C ARG A 715 11.62 -8.76 -19.95
N ASP A 716 10.75 -9.64 -20.43
CA ASP A 716 9.55 -9.23 -21.17
C ASP A 716 8.42 -8.75 -20.23
N ARG A 717 8.53 -8.98 -18.91
CA ARG A 717 7.46 -8.72 -17.91
C ARG A 717 7.87 -7.77 -16.77
N LEU A 718 9.15 -7.44 -16.66
CA LEU A 718 9.72 -6.41 -15.80
C LEU A 718 10.32 -5.33 -16.67
#